data_AF-A0A0P1BBQ9-F1
#
_entry.id   AF-A0A0P1BBQ9-F1
#
_cell.length_a   1.000
_cell.length_b   1.000
_cell.length_c   1.000
_cell.angle_alpha   90.00
_cell.angle_beta   90.00
_cell.angle_gamma   90.00
#
_symmetry.space_group_name_H-M   'P 1'
#
loop_
_entity.id
_entity.type
_entity.pdbx_description
1 polymer ?
#
loop_
_entity_poly.entity_id
_entity_poly.type
_entity_poly.pdbx_seq_one_letter_code
_entity_poly.pdbx_strand_id
1 'polypeptide(L)'
;MLHDNLPDVPKDQIGYYAGLVESLFAVVQFLTGMVWGSLSDRIGRKPVLLIGLAGTFVSVNAFGLAKSFPAMILARAINGLMNGNIAVIKSVLGELTDDSNQARAFTFLPLMFAIGSIIGPAIGGTLSDPANTFPHWFGRSQFLKSYPYWLPCGVAGLLNLFGLLVGFLFLQETLPSKVKAAAAKRSADAASASASLSSPSNAASASQTPRRLQESGQATPRLSHRLSEPDLVRASLSRASSKLSPRALESEFHAERRPLLQNSDERVSHTQPAATSPITDEEKPAAFKEIFKPKILTVLFNQALINLINVAYMSALPLFCFTPIEKGGLDFTKQDVGTILAANGVLAIFIQLFLFPFLEKRLGGPQHVLKRSLPFMASTFLFFPLAHVAARLGRAEVWTVLGAMLVFKSIGGISIVSGTLCINNVAPNRASLGRVNGLGQSLGSLSRAVGPISSTSLFAWSITHPQFLDGQLVWIAFFLLAFGTWSMSLRIRDANKAAWRHKGGQAATDAARSTSIPRQIFTTLRLNADQEGISSGRLQDHFPEPFSSLLAQSRADASVPATIAAHRLHQRIPFLAAHLQRLHDGFEALHQVAPDVWPDPSLEPVKAAMEQSVLLAKLDGVLGAISEAKRVRVAMDRCGHVEVEHFALSPTPAVDAAVSVRLDTVGVASSLSREAQVLMRHKTMARKVYDEAREHVGATLLPAGKPAGTCFDVLLWQQEGEAESQRYLTESSIANIVLELSPTLRDSSEVRFVTPHSKRPLLPGLARQELVRRGLVQERDISIQELRRELDKGGRLWLVNALRGAWPVALVD
;
A
#
# COMPACT_ATOMS: atom_id res chain seq x y z
N MET A 1 -3.82 -5.49 -51.09
CA MET A 1 -5.21 -5.58 -50.58
C MET A 1 -6.13 -4.56 -51.21
N LEU A 2 -5.98 -3.24 -50.98
CA LEU A 2 -6.88 -2.25 -51.57
C LEU A 2 -6.90 -2.34 -53.10
N HIS A 3 -5.73 -2.39 -53.75
CA HIS A 3 -5.60 -2.57 -55.21
C HIS A 3 -6.28 -3.84 -55.75
N ASP A 4 -6.27 -4.93 -54.98
CA ASP A 4 -6.52 -6.28 -55.50
C ASP A 4 -7.91 -6.81 -55.10
N ASN A 5 -8.47 -6.32 -53.99
CA ASN A 5 -9.81 -6.66 -53.51
C ASN A 5 -10.86 -5.58 -53.84
N LEU A 6 -10.48 -4.36 -54.24
CA LEU A 6 -11.39 -3.25 -54.50
C LEU A 6 -11.15 -2.66 -55.90
N PRO A 7 -11.77 -3.22 -56.96
CA PRO A 7 -11.61 -2.69 -58.33
C PRO A 7 -12.14 -1.25 -58.49
N ASP A 8 -13.05 -0.82 -57.60
CA ASP A 8 -13.66 0.51 -57.61
C ASP A 8 -12.73 1.63 -57.07
N VAL A 9 -11.56 1.28 -56.50
CA VAL A 9 -10.62 2.27 -55.95
C VAL A 9 -9.61 2.69 -57.02
N PRO A 10 -9.53 3.99 -57.39
CA PRO A 10 -8.56 4.46 -58.36
C PRO A 10 -7.11 4.18 -57.92
N LYS A 11 -6.28 3.70 -58.85
CA LYS A 11 -4.91 3.23 -58.53
C LYS A 11 -4.00 4.35 -58.01
N ASP A 12 -4.20 5.56 -58.51
CA ASP A 12 -3.58 6.80 -58.07
C ASP A 12 -4.00 7.20 -56.63
N GLN A 13 -5.15 6.74 -56.15
CA GLN A 13 -5.72 7.13 -54.85
C GLN A 13 -5.55 6.07 -53.75
N ILE A 14 -4.95 4.91 -54.03
CA ILE A 14 -4.78 3.82 -53.05
C ILE A 14 -4.17 4.30 -51.72
N GLY A 15 -3.20 5.22 -51.77
CA GLY A 15 -2.60 5.81 -50.57
C GLY A 15 -3.58 6.64 -49.73
N TYR A 16 -4.49 7.37 -50.37
CA TYR A 16 -5.55 8.13 -49.70
C TYR A 16 -6.56 7.19 -49.01
N TYR A 17 -7.05 6.17 -49.71
CA TYR A 17 -7.96 5.16 -49.14
C TYR A 17 -7.30 4.34 -48.03
N ALA A 18 -5.99 4.04 -48.12
CA ALA A 18 -5.23 3.42 -47.04
C ALA A 18 -5.14 4.33 -45.80
N GLY A 19 -4.83 5.61 -46.01
CA GLY A 19 -4.79 6.63 -44.95
C GLY A 19 -6.13 6.75 -44.23
N LEU A 20 -7.26 6.80 -44.95
CA LEU A 20 -8.61 6.82 -44.34
C LEU A 20 -8.87 5.62 -43.44
N VAL A 21 -8.48 4.41 -43.87
CA VAL A 21 -8.67 3.15 -43.13
C VAL A 21 -7.85 3.11 -41.84
N GLU A 22 -6.67 3.73 -41.82
CA GLU A 22 -5.84 3.88 -40.62
C GLU A 22 -6.31 5.02 -39.71
N SER A 23 -6.59 6.20 -40.27
CA SER A 23 -7.05 7.38 -39.53
C SER A 23 -8.37 7.13 -38.80
N LEU A 24 -9.32 6.40 -39.41
CA LEU A 24 -10.60 6.08 -38.77
C LEU A 24 -10.42 5.26 -37.49
N PHE A 25 -9.52 4.28 -37.49
CA PHE A 25 -9.19 3.51 -36.28
C PHE A 25 -8.69 4.45 -35.16
N ALA A 26 -7.80 5.38 -35.48
CA ALA A 26 -7.26 6.34 -34.52
C ALA A 26 -8.32 7.35 -34.01
N VAL A 27 -9.23 7.81 -34.87
CA VAL A 27 -10.33 8.71 -34.51
C VAL A 27 -11.35 8.02 -33.60
N VAL A 28 -11.79 6.80 -33.92
CA VAL A 28 -12.71 6.06 -33.06
C VAL A 28 -12.04 5.74 -31.72
N GLN A 29 -10.76 5.34 -31.71
CA GLN A 29 -10.02 5.09 -30.46
C GLN A 29 -9.80 6.36 -29.62
N PHE A 30 -9.71 7.54 -30.24
CA PHE A 30 -9.71 8.83 -29.52
C PHE A 30 -11.04 9.03 -28.75
N LEU A 31 -12.18 8.79 -29.38
CA LEU A 31 -13.50 8.94 -28.75
C LEU A 31 -13.75 7.92 -27.63
N THR A 32 -13.20 6.70 -27.73
CA THR A 32 -13.52 5.58 -26.83
C THR A 32 -12.48 5.32 -25.74
N GLY A 33 -11.24 5.81 -25.88
CA GLY A 33 -10.14 5.55 -24.94
C GLY A 33 -10.45 5.94 -23.49
N MET A 34 -11.04 7.13 -23.28
CA MET A 34 -11.53 7.56 -21.96
C MET A 34 -12.67 6.68 -21.42
N VAL A 35 -13.56 6.19 -22.29
CA VAL A 35 -14.69 5.33 -21.90
C VAL A 35 -14.17 4.00 -21.35
N TRP A 36 -13.25 3.34 -22.07
CA TRP A 36 -12.63 2.10 -21.61
C TRP A 36 -11.80 2.27 -20.34
N GLY A 37 -11.05 3.37 -20.24
CA GLY A 37 -10.37 3.74 -19.01
C GLY A 37 -11.34 3.82 -17.82
N SER A 38 -12.40 4.61 -17.99
CA SER A 38 -13.47 4.81 -16.99
C SER A 38 -14.22 3.53 -16.63
N LEU A 39 -14.43 2.65 -17.60
CA LEU A 39 -15.10 1.37 -17.42
C LEU A 39 -14.21 0.40 -16.63
N SER A 40 -12.91 0.36 -16.90
CA SER A 40 -11.97 -0.49 -16.16
C SER A 40 -11.85 -0.12 -14.67
N ASP A 41 -11.99 1.16 -14.32
CA ASP A 41 -12.05 1.62 -12.92
C ASP A 41 -13.34 1.16 -12.20
N ARG A 42 -14.37 0.70 -12.94
CA ARG A 42 -15.66 0.22 -12.40
C ARG A 42 -15.76 -1.31 -12.41
N ILE A 43 -15.52 -1.94 -13.57
CA ILE A 43 -15.74 -3.39 -13.75
C ILE A 43 -14.49 -4.23 -13.51
N GLY A 44 -13.31 -3.63 -13.33
CA GLY A 44 -12.03 -4.32 -13.20
C GLY A 44 -11.16 -4.22 -14.45
N ARG A 45 -9.85 -4.47 -14.28
CA ARG A 45 -8.87 -4.43 -15.37
C ARG A 45 -8.98 -5.66 -16.27
N LYS A 46 -9.15 -6.85 -15.67
CA LYS A 46 -9.15 -8.13 -16.41
C LYS A 46 -10.29 -8.17 -17.44
N PRO A 47 -11.58 -7.90 -17.10
CA PRO A 47 -12.66 -8.00 -18.07
C PRO A 47 -12.48 -7.07 -19.28
N VAL A 48 -12.02 -5.83 -19.06
CA VAL A 48 -11.82 -4.86 -20.15
C VAL A 48 -10.71 -5.31 -21.11
N LEU A 49 -9.58 -5.80 -20.60
CA LEU A 49 -8.50 -6.31 -21.44
C LEU A 49 -8.95 -7.49 -22.31
N LEU A 50 -9.74 -8.40 -21.75
CA LEU A 50 -10.28 -9.55 -22.50
C LEU A 50 -11.28 -9.11 -23.58
N ILE A 51 -12.18 -8.18 -23.26
CA ILE A 51 -13.14 -7.64 -24.24
C ILE A 51 -12.41 -6.96 -25.40
N GLY A 52 -11.36 -6.18 -25.13
CA GLY A 52 -10.58 -5.52 -26.19
C GLY A 52 -9.75 -6.49 -27.05
N LEU A 53 -9.19 -7.55 -26.45
CA LEU A 53 -8.49 -8.62 -27.18
C LEU A 53 -9.46 -9.41 -28.08
N ALA A 54 -10.64 -9.78 -27.57
CA ALA A 54 -11.68 -10.45 -28.33
C ALA A 54 -12.22 -9.58 -29.49
N GLY A 55 -12.47 -8.29 -29.22
CA GLY A 55 -12.89 -7.32 -30.23
C GLY A 55 -11.85 -7.14 -31.34
N THR A 56 -10.56 -7.08 -30.98
CA THR A 56 -9.45 -7.01 -31.96
C THR A 56 -9.35 -8.31 -32.77
N PHE A 57 -9.50 -9.48 -32.14
CA PHE A 57 -9.52 -10.78 -32.84
C PHE A 57 -10.64 -10.84 -33.90
N VAL A 58 -11.87 -10.51 -33.53
CA VAL A 58 -13.02 -10.51 -34.45
C VAL A 58 -12.83 -9.48 -35.57
N SER A 59 -12.41 -8.26 -35.22
CA SER A 59 -12.18 -7.18 -36.18
C SER A 59 -11.11 -7.50 -37.22
N VAL A 60 -9.95 -8.03 -36.80
CA VAL A 60 -8.85 -8.34 -37.73
C VAL A 60 -9.24 -9.46 -38.69
N ASN A 61 -9.95 -10.50 -38.21
CA ASN A 61 -10.48 -11.55 -39.09
C ASN A 61 -11.54 -11.01 -40.07
N ALA A 62 -12.47 -10.17 -39.59
CA ALA A 62 -13.47 -9.52 -40.45
C ALA A 62 -12.82 -8.62 -41.51
N PHE A 63 -11.73 -7.93 -41.16
CA PHE A 63 -10.94 -7.14 -42.11
C PHE A 63 -10.30 -8.03 -43.19
N GLY A 64 -9.72 -9.18 -42.82
CA GLY A 64 -9.16 -10.14 -43.78
C GLY A 64 -10.19 -10.77 -44.74
N LEU A 65 -11.46 -10.82 -44.34
CA LEU A 65 -12.59 -11.27 -45.16
C LEU A 65 -13.21 -10.14 -46.02
N ALA A 66 -12.77 -8.88 -45.87
CA ALA A 66 -13.44 -7.76 -46.52
C ALA A 66 -13.16 -7.69 -48.03
N LYS A 67 -14.25 -7.60 -48.81
CA LYS A 67 -14.28 -7.41 -50.26
C LYS A 67 -14.90 -6.08 -50.71
N SER A 68 -15.19 -5.18 -49.76
CA SER A 68 -15.72 -3.84 -50.05
C SER A 68 -15.10 -2.82 -49.10
N PHE A 69 -14.93 -1.59 -49.59
CA PHE A 69 -14.36 -0.50 -48.79
C PHE A 69 -15.17 -0.21 -47.51
N PRO A 70 -16.51 -0.17 -47.54
CA PRO A 70 -17.32 -0.01 -46.32
C PRO A 70 -17.12 -1.14 -45.30
N ALA A 71 -16.90 -2.38 -45.73
CA ALA A 71 -16.63 -3.49 -44.82
C ALA A 71 -15.25 -3.36 -44.14
N MET A 72 -14.21 -2.91 -44.88
CA MET A 72 -12.88 -2.62 -44.31
C MET A 72 -12.95 -1.48 -43.28
N ILE A 73 -13.69 -0.43 -43.62
CA ILE A 73 -13.97 0.74 -42.78
C ILE A 73 -14.71 0.35 -41.49
N LEU A 74 -15.78 -0.45 -41.60
CA LEU A 74 -16.54 -0.95 -40.45
C LEU A 74 -15.67 -1.84 -39.56
N ALA A 75 -14.89 -2.76 -40.13
CA ALA A 75 -14.00 -3.62 -39.36
C ALA A 75 -12.96 -2.79 -38.57
N ARG A 76 -12.37 -1.74 -39.15
CA ARG A 76 -11.43 -0.84 -38.45
C ARG A 76 -12.11 0.06 -37.41
N ALA A 77 -13.33 0.53 -37.68
CA ALA A 77 -14.13 1.24 -36.68
C ALA A 77 -14.41 0.35 -35.46
N ILE A 78 -14.77 -0.93 -35.65
CA ILE A 78 -14.94 -1.90 -34.56
C ILE A 78 -13.64 -2.11 -33.78
N ASN A 79 -12.47 -2.18 -34.46
CA ASN A 79 -11.17 -2.25 -33.77
C ASN A 79 -10.97 -1.03 -32.85
N GLY A 80 -11.16 0.18 -33.39
CA GLY A 80 -10.98 1.42 -32.62
C GLY A 80 -11.99 1.55 -31.48
N LEU A 81 -13.21 1.04 -31.70
CA LEU A 81 -14.28 1.03 -30.71
C LEU A 81 -13.97 0.10 -29.54
N MET A 82 -13.41 -1.09 -29.78
CA MET A 82 -13.19 -2.09 -28.73
C MET A 82 -11.78 -2.05 -28.10
N ASN A 83 -10.79 -1.42 -28.75
CA ASN A 83 -9.40 -1.48 -28.32
C ASN A 83 -9.06 -0.43 -27.23
N GLY A 84 -9.53 -0.66 -26.01
CA GLY A 84 -9.14 0.07 -24.80
C GLY A 84 -7.81 -0.37 -24.17
N ASN A 85 -7.17 -1.42 -24.71
CA ASN A 85 -6.15 -2.21 -24.02
C ASN A 85 -4.93 -1.40 -23.57
N ILE A 86 -4.46 -0.46 -24.39
CA ILE A 86 -3.24 0.33 -24.11
C ILE A 86 -3.42 1.24 -22.88
N ALA A 87 -4.64 1.72 -22.59
CA ALA A 87 -4.91 2.50 -21.38
C ALA A 87 -4.97 1.61 -20.12
N VAL A 88 -5.60 0.45 -20.24
CA VAL A 88 -5.81 -0.45 -19.11
C VAL A 88 -4.51 -1.17 -18.71
N ILE A 89 -3.67 -1.58 -19.68
CA ILE A 89 -2.38 -2.22 -19.37
C ILE A 89 -1.40 -1.29 -18.65
N LYS A 90 -1.41 0.02 -18.95
CA LYS A 90 -0.67 1.04 -18.18
C LYS A 90 -1.14 1.12 -16.73
N SER A 91 -2.45 0.97 -16.51
CA SER A 91 -3.05 0.96 -15.18
C SER A 91 -2.69 -0.33 -14.41
N VAL A 92 -2.76 -1.49 -15.07
CA VAL A 92 -2.31 -2.80 -14.54
C VAL A 92 -0.84 -2.76 -14.13
N LEU A 93 0.06 -2.27 -15.00
CA LEU A 93 1.47 -2.09 -14.65
C LEU A 93 1.62 -1.16 -13.45
N GLY A 94 0.91 -0.02 -13.42
CA GLY A 94 0.93 0.88 -12.26
C GLY A 94 0.45 0.25 -10.95
N GLU A 95 -0.52 -0.66 -11.03
CA GLU A 95 -1.08 -1.39 -9.88
C GLU A 95 -0.22 -2.57 -9.41
N LEU A 96 0.51 -3.24 -10.33
CA LEU A 96 1.41 -4.36 -10.02
C LEU A 96 2.82 -3.91 -9.59
N THR A 97 3.19 -2.66 -9.82
CA THR A 97 4.56 -2.16 -9.62
C THR A 97 4.68 -1.19 -8.45
N ASP A 98 5.87 -1.22 -7.85
CA ASP A 98 6.32 -0.27 -6.84
C ASP A 98 7.38 0.69 -7.43
N ASP A 99 7.85 1.63 -6.62
CA ASP A 99 8.85 2.61 -7.05
C ASP A 99 10.21 1.99 -7.44
N SER A 100 10.53 0.77 -7.01
CA SER A 100 11.80 0.08 -7.30
C SER A 100 11.83 -0.58 -8.69
N ASN A 101 10.67 -1.04 -9.18
CA ASN A 101 10.53 -1.85 -10.40
C ASN A 101 9.68 -1.20 -11.50
N GLN A 102 8.88 -0.17 -11.21
CA GLN A 102 8.03 0.51 -12.21
C GLN A 102 8.77 0.93 -13.49
N ALA A 103 9.99 1.47 -13.39
CA ALA A 103 10.74 1.94 -14.54
C ALA A 103 11.09 0.78 -15.49
N ARG A 104 11.44 -0.39 -14.94
CA ARG A 104 11.70 -1.62 -15.71
C ARG A 104 10.43 -2.24 -16.26
N ALA A 105 9.29 -2.10 -15.57
CA ALA A 105 8.02 -2.62 -16.06
C ALA A 105 7.49 -1.81 -17.26
N PHE A 106 7.58 -0.48 -17.20
CA PHE A 106 7.04 0.40 -18.26
C PHE A 106 7.84 0.36 -19.58
N THR A 107 9.08 -0.16 -19.59
CA THR A 107 9.86 -0.36 -20.83
C THR A 107 9.41 -1.56 -21.65
N PHE A 108 8.67 -2.51 -21.08
CA PHE A 108 8.05 -3.58 -21.85
C PHE A 108 7.01 -3.03 -22.85
N LEU A 109 6.36 -1.89 -22.57
CA LEU A 109 5.37 -1.30 -23.47
C LEU A 109 5.96 -0.92 -24.85
N PRO A 110 7.01 -0.09 -24.95
CA PRO A 110 7.63 0.19 -26.25
C PRO A 110 8.45 -0.99 -26.81
N LEU A 111 8.97 -1.90 -25.98
CA LEU A 111 9.59 -3.15 -26.46
C LEU A 111 8.58 -3.99 -27.26
N MET A 112 7.39 -4.22 -26.72
CA MET A 112 6.34 -4.96 -27.44
C MET A 112 5.90 -4.25 -28.72
N PHE A 113 5.89 -2.91 -28.72
CA PHE A 113 5.62 -2.14 -29.94
C PHE A 113 6.73 -2.33 -31.00
N ALA A 114 8.01 -2.32 -30.60
CA ALA A 114 9.12 -2.56 -31.50
C ALA A 114 9.09 -3.99 -32.09
N ILE A 115 8.85 -5.01 -31.25
CA ILE A 115 8.68 -6.41 -31.70
C ILE A 115 7.51 -6.51 -32.69
N GLY A 116 6.36 -5.89 -32.38
CA GLY A 116 5.21 -5.83 -33.28
C GLY A 116 5.51 -5.14 -34.62
N SER A 117 6.33 -4.09 -34.62
CA SER A 117 6.75 -3.38 -35.84
C SER A 117 7.71 -4.17 -36.73
N ILE A 118 8.42 -5.15 -36.18
CA ILE A 118 9.31 -6.06 -36.93
C ILE A 118 8.50 -7.25 -37.46
N ILE A 119 7.74 -7.91 -36.59
CA ILE A 119 6.98 -9.13 -36.92
C ILE A 119 5.78 -8.82 -37.83
N GLY A 120 5.10 -7.68 -37.64
CA GLY A 120 3.90 -7.31 -38.37
C GLY A 120 4.08 -7.25 -39.89
N PRO A 121 5.05 -6.47 -40.42
CA PRO A 121 5.35 -6.41 -41.85
C PRO A 121 5.82 -7.77 -42.41
N ALA A 122 6.58 -8.55 -41.63
CA ALA A 122 7.01 -9.89 -42.05
C ALA A 122 5.81 -10.83 -42.26
N ILE A 123 4.86 -10.90 -41.31
CA ILE A 123 3.60 -11.65 -41.46
C ILE A 123 2.78 -11.10 -42.64
N GLY A 124 2.60 -9.78 -42.69
CA GLY A 124 1.74 -9.12 -43.68
C GLY A 124 2.21 -9.27 -45.12
N GLY A 125 3.53 -9.26 -45.35
CA GLY A 125 4.14 -9.36 -46.69
C GLY A 125 4.46 -10.78 -47.14
N THR A 126 4.83 -11.70 -46.22
CA THR A 126 5.14 -13.09 -46.63
C THR A 126 3.90 -13.96 -46.78
N LEU A 127 2.84 -13.71 -45.99
CA LEU A 127 1.61 -14.51 -46.04
C LEU A 127 0.51 -13.90 -46.92
N SER A 128 0.73 -12.71 -47.51
CA SER A 128 -0.19 -12.16 -48.51
C SER A 128 -0.20 -13.01 -49.79
N ASP A 129 -1.39 -13.21 -50.34
CA ASP A 129 -1.63 -14.06 -51.51
C ASP A 129 -0.97 -15.47 -51.40
N PRO A 130 -1.32 -16.23 -50.35
CA PRO A 130 -0.60 -17.46 -50.02
C PRO A 130 -0.82 -18.57 -51.04
N ALA A 131 -1.89 -18.50 -51.84
CA ALA A 131 -2.18 -19.47 -52.90
C ALA A 131 -1.15 -19.39 -54.05
N ASN A 132 -0.60 -18.20 -54.31
CA ASN A 132 0.43 -17.95 -55.31
C ASN A 132 1.84 -17.97 -54.70
N THR A 133 2.02 -17.43 -53.49
CA THR A 133 3.31 -17.41 -52.79
C THR A 133 3.76 -18.80 -52.31
N PHE A 134 2.83 -19.68 -51.92
CA PHE A 134 3.12 -21.07 -51.51
C PHE A 134 2.20 -22.10 -52.20
N PRO A 135 2.35 -22.33 -53.53
CA PRO A 135 1.41 -23.15 -54.30
C PRO A 135 1.28 -24.60 -53.80
N HIS A 136 2.38 -25.18 -53.30
CA HIS A 136 2.41 -26.54 -52.76
C HIS A 136 1.52 -26.71 -51.50
N TRP A 137 1.42 -25.67 -50.66
CA TRP A 137 0.68 -25.72 -49.40
C TRP A 137 -0.75 -25.20 -49.54
N PHE A 138 -0.94 -24.10 -50.27
CA PHE A 138 -2.22 -23.38 -50.31
C PHE A 138 -2.86 -23.28 -51.71
N GLY A 139 -2.15 -23.68 -52.78
CA GLY A 139 -2.63 -23.56 -54.17
C GLY A 139 -3.88 -24.39 -54.50
N ARG A 140 -4.27 -25.35 -53.65
CA ARG A 140 -5.54 -26.10 -53.75
C ARG A 140 -6.72 -25.42 -53.03
N SER A 141 -6.49 -24.42 -52.17
CA SER A 141 -7.55 -23.79 -51.38
C SER A 141 -8.30 -22.71 -52.18
N GLN A 142 -9.54 -23.00 -52.57
CA GLN A 142 -10.42 -22.02 -53.23
C GLN A 142 -10.79 -20.84 -52.30
N PHE A 143 -10.81 -21.07 -50.99
CA PHE A 143 -11.02 -20.01 -50.00
C PHE A 143 -9.85 -19.01 -49.98
N LEU A 144 -8.60 -19.48 -49.93
CA LEU A 144 -7.44 -18.58 -49.91
C LEU A 144 -7.23 -17.84 -51.24
N LYS A 145 -7.64 -18.43 -52.38
CA LYS A 145 -7.74 -17.70 -53.65
C LYS A 145 -8.82 -16.62 -53.63
N SER A 146 -9.93 -16.87 -52.92
CA SER A 146 -11.04 -15.92 -52.79
C SER A 146 -10.80 -14.82 -51.75
N TYR A 147 -9.87 -15.03 -50.81
CA TYR A 147 -9.53 -14.13 -49.71
C TYR A 147 -7.99 -14.12 -49.47
N PRO A 148 -7.19 -13.60 -50.41
CA PRO A 148 -5.72 -13.67 -50.36
C PRO A 148 -5.10 -12.91 -49.17
N TYR A 149 -5.87 -12.06 -48.49
CA TYR A 149 -5.46 -11.30 -47.31
C TYR A 149 -6.01 -11.85 -45.99
N TRP A 150 -6.79 -12.93 -46.02
CA TRP A 150 -7.30 -13.54 -44.79
C TRP A 150 -6.19 -14.20 -43.99
N LEU A 151 -5.26 -14.95 -44.60
CA LEU A 151 -4.21 -15.67 -43.87
C LEU A 151 -3.33 -14.77 -42.97
N PRO A 152 -2.74 -13.64 -43.44
CA PRO A 152 -1.96 -12.77 -42.57
C PRO A 152 -2.82 -12.15 -41.45
N CYS A 153 -4.09 -11.84 -41.73
CA CYS A 153 -5.04 -11.37 -40.72
C CYS A 153 -5.39 -12.46 -39.70
N GLY A 154 -5.56 -13.71 -40.14
CA GLY A 154 -5.84 -14.87 -39.30
C GLY A 154 -4.69 -15.17 -38.36
N VAL A 155 -3.44 -15.12 -38.84
CA VAL A 155 -2.24 -15.26 -37.99
C VAL A 155 -2.13 -14.13 -36.96
N ALA A 156 -2.34 -12.87 -37.37
CA ALA A 156 -2.41 -11.75 -36.44
C ALA A 156 -3.58 -11.90 -35.43
N GLY A 157 -4.70 -12.48 -35.86
CA GLY A 157 -5.81 -12.88 -35.02
C GLY A 157 -5.41 -13.94 -33.99
N LEU A 158 -4.72 -15.01 -34.40
CA LEU A 158 -4.25 -16.07 -33.51
C LEU A 158 -3.33 -15.54 -32.40
N LEU A 159 -2.49 -14.54 -32.67
CA LEU A 159 -1.71 -13.85 -31.63
C LEU A 159 -2.60 -13.11 -30.61
N ASN A 160 -3.67 -12.46 -31.06
CA ASN A 160 -4.65 -11.83 -30.17
C ASN A 160 -5.47 -12.87 -29.37
N LEU A 161 -5.83 -14.00 -30.00
CA LEU A 161 -6.51 -15.12 -29.34
C LEU A 161 -5.62 -15.80 -28.30
N PHE A 162 -4.33 -15.97 -28.59
CA PHE A 162 -3.36 -16.46 -27.60
C PHE A 162 -3.25 -15.49 -26.42
N GLY A 163 -3.14 -14.18 -26.67
CA GLY A 163 -3.19 -13.16 -25.62
C GLY A 163 -4.50 -13.19 -24.81
N LEU A 164 -5.64 -13.44 -25.46
CA LEU A 164 -6.95 -13.58 -24.82
C LEU A 164 -6.99 -14.81 -23.90
N LEU A 165 -6.49 -15.97 -24.36
CA LEU A 165 -6.44 -17.21 -23.58
C LEU A 165 -5.47 -17.09 -22.39
N VAL A 166 -4.27 -16.54 -22.60
CA VAL A 166 -3.30 -16.29 -21.52
C VAL A 166 -3.86 -15.29 -20.51
N GLY A 167 -4.51 -14.22 -20.97
CA GLY A 167 -5.19 -13.28 -20.09
C GLY A 167 -6.37 -13.91 -19.32
N PHE A 168 -7.13 -14.80 -19.97
CA PHE A 168 -8.26 -15.47 -19.33
C PHE A 168 -7.80 -16.42 -18.22
N LEU A 169 -6.77 -17.22 -18.49
CA LEU A 169 -6.24 -18.23 -17.56
C LEU A 169 -5.37 -17.62 -16.45
N PHE A 170 -4.40 -16.76 -16.80
CA PHE A 170 -3.32 -16.37 -15.88
C PHE A 170 -3.41 -14.94 -15.34
N LEU A 171 -4.02 -13.99 -16.07
CA LEU A 171 -4.14 -12.62 -15.54
C LEU A 171 -5.11 -12.63 -14.35
N GLN A 172 -4.66 -12.14 -13.20
CA GLN A 172 -5.53 -11.90 -12.04
C GLN A 172 -6.08 -10.48 -12.08
N GLU A 173 -7.18 -10.23 -11.37
CA GLU A 173 -7.71 -8.87 -11.25
C GLU A 173 -6.76 -8.02 -10.39
N THR A 174 -6.41 -6.82 -10.86
CA THR A 174 -5.48 -5.91 -10.18
C THR A 174 -6.16 -4.68 -9.57
N LEU A 175 -7.44 -4.42 -9.92
CA LEU A 175 -8.22 -3.31 -9.37
C LEU A 175 -8.32 -3.44 -7.84
N PRO A 176 -7.79 -2.49 -7.04
CA PRO A 176 -7.60 -2.67 -5.60
C PRO A 176 -8.86 -2.96 -4.80
N SER A 177 -10.00 -2.37 -5.16
CA SER A 177 -11.30 -2.63 -4.50
C SER A 177 -11.72 -4.09 -4.64
N LYS A 178 -11.57 -4.67 -5.83
CA LYS A 178 -11.87 -6.09 -6.09
C LYS A 178 -10.87 -7.03 -5.42
N VAL A 179 -9.59 -6.67 -5.39
CA VAL A 179 -8.56 -7.46 -4.68
C VAL A 179 -8.83 -7.47 -3.17
N LYS A 180 -9.10 -6.31 -2.55
CA LYS A 180 -9.48 -6.21 -1.14
C LYS A 180 -10.76 -6.97 -0.82
N ALA A 181 -11.81 -6.82 -1.63
CA ALA A 181 -13.08 -7.53 -1.44
C ALA A 181 -12.91 -9.06 -1.56
N ALA A 182 -12.10 -9.54 -2.50
CA ALA A 182 -11.79 -10.97 -2.64
C ALA A 182 -10.98 -11.51 -1.45
N ALA A 183 -10.03 -10.71 -0.91
CA ALA A 183 -9.27 -11.08 0.29
C ALA A 183 -10.18 -11.12 1.54
N ALA A 184 -10.99 -10.08 1.76
CA ALA A 184 -11.95 -10.02 2.87
C ALA A 184 -12.96 -11.18 2.83
N LYS A 185 -13.47 -11.52 1.63
CA LYS A 185 -14.32 -12.70 1.45
C LYS A 185 -13.60 -13.99 1.83
N ARG A 186 -12.37 -14.21 1.35
CA ARG A 186 -11.57 -15.41 1.72
C ARG A 186 -11.34 -15.51 3.23
N SER A 187 -11.10 -14.39 3.92
CA SER A 187 -10.97 -14.39 5.39
C SER A 187 -12.28 -14.73 6.10
N ALA A 188 -13.43 -14.26 5.60
CA ALA A 188 -14.76 -14.61 6.13
C ALA A 188 -15.13 -16.08 5.85
N ASP A 189 -14.84 -16.58 4.63
CA ASP A 189 -15.01 -17.98 4.25
C ASP A 189 -14.12 -18.90 5.12
N ALA A 190 -12.89 -18.48 5.44
CA ALA A 190 -11.99 -19.22 6.35
C ALA A 190 -12.45 -19.18 7.82
N ALA A 191 -12.94 -18.04 8.31
CA ALA A 191 -13.44 -17.90 9.69
C ALA A 191 -14.76 -18.66 9.92
N SER A 192 -15.62 -18.75 8.91
CA SER A 192 -16.82 -19.59 8.96
C SER A 192 -16.50 -21.08 8.87
N ALA A 193 -15.49 -21.47 8.08
CA ALA A 193 -14.98 -22.83 8.06
C ALA A 193 -14.40 -23.26 9.43
N SER A 194 -13.59 -22.43 10.08
CA SER A 194 -13.06 -22.75 11.42
C SER A 194 -14.14 -22.81 12.49
N ALA A 195 -15.15 -21.92 12.46
CA ALA A 195 -16.31 -21.99 13.35
C ALA A 195 -17.13 -23.27 13.18
N SER A 196 -17.24 -23.80 11.95
CA SER A 196 -17.92 -25.07 11.68
C SER A 196 -17.18 -26.29 12.25
N LEU A 197 -15.85 -26.20 12.39
CA LEU A 197 -14.99 -27.26 12.93
C LEU A 197 -14.91 -27.27 14.47
N SER A 198 -15.29 -26.18 15.14
CA SER A 198 -15.30 -26.07 16.61
C SER A 198 -16.63 -26.46 17.28
N SER A 199 -17.60 -26.96 16.52
CA SER A 199 -18.88 -27.45 17.07
C SER A 199 -18.72 -28.87 17.64
N PRO A 200 -18.94 -29.10 18.96
CA PRO A 200 -18.87 -30.46 19.52
C PRO A 200 -19.99 -31.35 18.96
N SER A 201 -19.66 -32.59 18.62
CA SER A 201 -20.65 -33.57 18.16
C SER A 201 -21.55 -34.04 19.31
N ASN A 202 -22.77 -33.50 19.39
CA ASN A 202 -23.85 -34.14 20.14
C ASN A 202 -24.54 -35.18 19.24
N ALA A 203 -24.09 -36.43 19.36
CA ALA A 203 -24.78 -37.58 18.80
C ALA A 203 -25.51 -38.36 19.90
N ALA A 204 -26.71 -38.84 19.56
CA ALA A 204 -27.53 -39.83 20.27
C ALA A 204 -28.27 -39.43 21.55
N SER A 205 -29.58 -39.15 21.39
CA SER A 205 -30.59 -40.01 22.01
C SER A 205 -31.79 -40.25 21.07
N ALA A 206 -32.25 -41.49 21.12
CA ALA A 206 -33.43 -42.11 20.50
C ALA A 206 -34.74 -41.32 20.72
N SER A 207 -35.86 -41.48 19.99
CA SER A 207 -36.35 -42.42 18.95
C SER A 207 -37.45 -41.66 18.14
N GLN A 208 -37.95 -42.01 16.95
CA GLN A 208 -38.35 -43.32 16.38
C GLN A 208 -38.27 -43.29 14.83
N THR A 209 -38.01 -44.45 14.23
CA THR A 209 -38.17 -44.79 12.78
C THR A 209 -39.53 -45.49 12.55
N PRO A 210 -39.97 -45.89 11.32
CA PRO A 210 -39.51 -45.62 9.94
C PRO A 210 -40.67 -45.06 9.05
N ARG A 211 -40.72 -44.99 7.70
CA ARG A 211 -40.16 -45.73 6.52
C ARG A 211 -40.26 -44.77 5.30
N ARG A 212 -39.23 -44.59 4.44
CA ARG A 212 -39.03 -45.28 3.12
C ARG A 212 -40.26 -45.17 2.18
N LEU A 213 -40.18 -44.70 0.93
CA LEU A 213 -39.20 -44.87 -0.18
C LEU A 213 -39.06 -43.55 -1.00
N GLN A 214 -37.94 -43.21 -1.67
CA GLN A 214 -37.57 -43.62 -3.05
C GLN A 214 -38.70 -43.28 -4.07
N GLU A 215 -38.50 -42.46 -5.11
CA GLU A 215 -37.58 -42.70 -6.25
C GLU A 215 -37.13 -41.45 -7.03
N SER A 216 -36.15 -41.66 -7.92
CA SER A 216 -35.75 -40.76 -9.00
C SER A 216 -36.59 -41.07 -10.26
N GLY A 217 -37.09 -40.06 -10.98
CA GLY A 217 -38.01 -40.26 -12.12
C GLY A 217 -37.94 -39.15 -13.17
N GLN A 218 -37.63 -39.56 -14.40
CA GLN A 218 -37.36 -38.79 -15.60
C GLN A 218 -38.52 -37.93 -16.16
N ALA A 219 -38.12 -36.99 -17.03
CA ALA A 219 -38.81 -36.57 -18.27
C ALA A 219 -40.07 -35.69 -18.26
N THR A 220 -39.99 -34.70 -19.15
CA THR A 220 -41.03 -33.86 -19.79
C THR A 220 -41.95 -34.66 -20.74
N PRO A 221 -42.98 -34.07 -21.42
CA PRO A 221 -43.64 -32.76 -21.26
C PRO A 221 -45.21 -32.80 -21.41
N ARG A 222 -45.81 -31.61 -21.55
CA ARG A 222 -47.01 -31.23 -22.34
C ARG A 222 -48.40 -31.24 -21.67
N LEU A 223 -49.10 -30.11 -21.94
CA LEU A 223 -50.53 -29.92 -22.27
C LEU A 223 -51.59 -30.62 -21.39
N SER A 224 -52.73 -30.00 -21.07
CA SER A 224 -53.33 -28.72 -21.48
C SER A 224 -54.70 -28.62 -20.81
N HIS A 225 -55.28 -27.41 -20.75
CA HIS A 225 -56.74 -27.21 -20.59
C HIS A 225 -57.32 -27.72 -19.24
N ARG A 226 -58.40 -27.19 -18.69
CA ARG A 226 -59.21 -25.97 -18.91
C ARG A 226 -60.25 -25.99 -17.78
N LEU A 227 -60.76 -24.84 -17.34
CA LEU A 227 -62.00 -24.73 -16.53
C LEU A 227 -61.82 -25.30 -15.08
N SER A 228 -62.45 -24.79 -14.01
CA SER A 228 -63.42 -23.69 -13.88
C SER A 228 -63.27 -23.04 -12.48
N GLU A 229 -63.45 -21.73 -12.38
CA GLU A 229 -64.20 -21.12 -11.26
C GLU A 229 -65.70 -21.47 -11.44
N PRO A 230 -66.58 -21.43 -10.41
CA PRO A 230 -66.72 -20.27 -9.50
C PRO A 230 -67.27 -20.52 -8.07
N ASP A 231 -67.54 -19.42 -7.37
CA ASP A 231 -68.60 -19.23 -6.35
C ASP A 231 -68.48 -19.98 -4.99
N LEU A 232 -69.01 -19.52 -3.85
CA LEU A 232 -69.58 -18.23 -3.39
C LEU A 232 -69.73 -18.33 -1.86
N VAL A 233 -69.40 -17.28 -1.07
CA VAL A 233 -70.20 -16.84 0.12
C VAL A 233 -69.88 -15.35 0.36
N ARG A 234 -70.88 -14.59 0.83
CA ARG A 234 -71.00 -13.13 0.71
C ARG A 234 -71.40 -12.49 2.06
N ALA A 235 -70.94 -11.25 2.28
CA ALA A 235 -71.43 -10.25 3.25
C ALA A 235 -71.21 -10.59 4.76
N SER A 236 -71.18 -9.63 5.70
CA SER A 236 -71.75 -8.27 5.70
C SER A 236 -70.82 -7.26 6.42
N LEU A 237 -70.53 -6.08 5.86
CA LEU A 237 -71.14 -4.75 6.15
C LEU A 237 -70.93 -4.21 7.60
N SER A 238 -70.78 -2.90 7.87
CA SER A 238 -70.32 -1.71 7.12
C SER A 238 -70.37 -0.47 8.05
N ARG A 239 -69.48 0.53 7.83
CA ARG A 239 -69.59 2.01 8.05
C ARG A 239 -68.16 2.57 8.16
N ALA A 240 -67.61 3.38 7.25
CA ALA A 240 -68.05 4.65 6.63
C ALA A 240 -68.00 5.86 7.59
N SER A 241 -67.59 7.09 7.21
CA SER A 241 -66.83 7.60 6.04
C SER A 241 -66.61 9.12 6.17
N SER A 242 -65.42 9.66 5.85
CA SER A 242 -65.20 11.03 5.34
C SER A 242 -63.74 11.20 4.87
N LYS A 243 -63.46 11.32 3.56
CA LYS A 243 -63.39 12.57 2.76
C LYS A 243 -62.39 13.61 3.25
N LEU A 244 -61.22 13.73 2.58
CA LEU A 244 -60.85 14.92 1.78
C LEU A 244 -59.55 14.70 0.97
N SER A 245 -59.35 15.53 -0.05
CA SER A 245 -58.29 15.49 -1.08
C SER A 245 -58.29 16.87 -1.79
N PRO A 246 -57.29 17.27 -2.61
CA PRO A 246 -55.85 17.32 -2.32
C PRO A 246 -55.27 18.74 -2.62
N ARG A 247 -54.59 19.41 -1.67
CA ARG A 247 -53.79 20.62 -1.95
C ARG A 247 -52.98 21.07 -0.72
N ALA A 248 -51.70 20.68 -0.66
CA ALA A 248 -50.63 21.30 0.13
C ALA A 248 -49.29 20.64 -0.26
N LEU A 249 -48.93 20.77 -1.54
CA LEU A 249 -47.52 20.73 -1.93
C LEU A 249 -46.92 22.13 -1.71
N GLU A 250 -45.59 22.18 -1.61
CA GLU A 250 -44.76 23.37 -1.39
C GLU A 250 -44.82 24.06 -0.02
N SER A 251 -43.60 24.45 0.40
CA SER A 251 -43.18 25.39 1.46
C SER A 251 -43.21 24.97 2.95
N GLU A 252 -42.20 25.53 3.65
CA GLU A 252 -42.05 25.62 5.12
C GLU A 252 -41.62 24.36 5.90
N PHE A 253 -40.44 23.84 5.55
CA PHE A 253 -39.57 23.10 6.47
C PHE A 253 -38.27 23.88 6.76
N HIS A 254 -38.34 24.93 7.60
CA HIS A 254 -37.15 25.58 8.16
C HIS A 254 -37.41 26.31 9.50
N ALA A 255 -36.88 25.73 10.58
CA ALA A 255 -36.55 26.38 11.87
C ALA A 255 -37.74 27.01 12.68
N GLU A 256 -37.70 27.22 14.01
CA GLU A 256 -36.64 27.06 15.02
C GLU A 256 -37.28 26.91 16.44
N ARG A 257 -36.45 26.56 17.45
CA ARG A 257 -36.57 26.82 18.92
C ARG A 257 -37.25 25.79 19.85
N ARG A 258 -36.52 25.56 20.96
CA ARG A 258 -36.86 24.82 22.20
C ARG A 258 -37.63 25.73 23.18
N PRO A 259 -38.39 25.17 24.14
CA PRO A 259 -37.90 24.96 25.54
C PRO A 259 -38.36 23.58 26.10
N LEU A 260 -38.14 23.12 27.36
CA LEU A 260 -37.10 23.24 28.42
C LEU A 260 -37.36 22.10 29.47
N LEU A 261 -36.48 21.95 30.49
CA LEU A 261 -36.64 21.14 31.74
C LEU A 261 -36.61 19.60 31.58
N GLN A 262 -36.08 18.78 32.52
CA GLN A 262 -35.04 18.94 33.56
C GLN A 262 -34.52 17.55 33.97
N ASN A 263 -33.56 17.48 34.91
CA ASN A 263 -32.98 16.27 35.53
C ASN A 263 -34.08 15.31 36.10
N SER A 264 -33.85 14.02 36.38
CA SER A 264 -32.64 13.42 36.97
C SER A 264 -32.51 11.88 36.77
N ASP A 265 -31.30 11.39 37.05
CA ASP A 265 -30.94 10.09 37.65
C ASP A 265 -30.83 8.77 36.84
N GLU A 266 -29.95 7.92 37.39
CA GLU A 266 -29.63 6.51 37.13
C GLU A 266 -29.08 6.09 35.75
N ARG A 267 -27.75 6.19 35.61
CA ARG A 267 -26.97 5.35 34.67
C ARG A 267 -26.52 4.04 35.34
N VAL A 268 -27.23 2.95 35.07
CA VAL A 268 -26.66 1.59 35.13
C VAL A 268 -26.54 1.07 33.69
N SER A 269 -25.36 1.26 33.08
CA SER A 269 -25.11 0.79 31.71
C SER A 269 -24.45 -0.59 31.71
N HIS A 270 -25.23 -1.62 31.38
CA HIS A 270 -24.68 -2.93 31.05
C HIS A 270 -23.69 -2.84 29.89
N THR A 271 -22.52 -3.43 30.06
CA THR A 271 -21.47 -3.50 29.04
C THR A 271 -21.89 -4.49 27.94
N GLN A 272 -22.33 -3.98 26.79
CA GLN A 272 -22.29 -4.79 25.57
C GLN A 272 -20.83 -4.96 25.13
N PRO A 273 -20.42 -6.14 24.63
CA PRO A 273 -19.10 -6.30 24.03
C PRO A 273 -18.99 -5.36 22.83
N ALA A 274 -17.91 -4.57 22.79
CA ALA A 274 -17.68 -3.60 21.72
C ALA A 274 -17.64 -4.32 20.37
N ALA A 275 -18.62 -4.04 19.51
CA ALA A 275 -18.64 -4.53 18.14
C ALA A 275 -17.35 -4.08 17.44
N THR A 276 -16.69 -5.02 16.75
CA THR A 276 -15.58 -4.72 15.84
C THR A 276 -15.98 -3.60 14.89
N SER A 277 -15.22 -2.51 14.91
CA SER A 277 -15.46 -1.31 14.09
C SER A 277 -15.70 -1.67 12.61
N PRO A 278 -16.62 -0.98 11.93
CA PRO A 278 -16.96 -1.29 10.54
C PRO A 278 -15.77 -1.12 9.60
N ILE A 279 -15.78 -1.93 8.55
CA ILE A 279 -14.71 -2.06 7.56
C ILE A 279 -14.38 -0.70 6.92
N THR A 280 -13.07 -0.43 6.82
CA THR A 280 -12.43 0.79 6.31
C THR A 280 -13.01 1.34 5.00
N ASP A 281 -13.03 2.67 4.88
CA ASP A 281 -13.48 3.44 3.70
C ASP A 281 -13.08 2.85 2.34
N GLU A 282 -14.07 2.68 1.46
CA GLU A 282 -13.83 2.43 0.04
C GLU A 282 -13.22 3.67 -0.64
N GLU A 283 -11.99 3.54 -1.14
CA GLU A 283 -11.33 4.57 -1.94
C GLU A 283 -11.98 4.70 -3.33
N LYS A 284 -13.09 5.46 -3.40
CA LYS A 284 -13.88 5.64 -4.63
C LYS A 284 -13.06 6.32 -5.74
N PRO A 285 -13.26 5.95 -7.03
CA PRO A 285 -12.66 6.65 -8.16
C PRO A 285 -12.97 8.15 -8.12
N ALA A 286 -11.95 8.99 -8.22
CA ALA A 286 -12.05 10.44 -8.07
C ALA A 286 -13.08 11.05 -9.03
N ALA A 287 -13.78 12.10 -8.57
CA ALA A 287 -14.79 12.77 -9.37
C ALA A 287 -14.21 13.24 -10.72
N PHE A 288 -15.00 13.18 -11.79
CA PHE A 288 -14.52 13.47 -13.16
C PHE A 288 -13.80 14.83 -13.26
N LYS A 289 -14.28 15.84 -12.53
CA LYS A 289 -13.69 17.18 -12.42
C LYS A 289 -12.23 17.19 -11.91
N GLU A 290 -11.84 16.24 -11.05
CA GLU A 290 -10.48 16.15 -10.50
C GLU A 290 -9.40 15.92 -11.57
N ILE A 291 -9.76 15.24 -12.66
CA ILE A 291 -8.84 14.92 -13.76
C ILE A 291 -8.49 16.18 -14.59
N PHE A 292 -9.39 17.16 -14.61
CA PHE A 292 -9.19 18.43 -15.32
C PHE A 292 -8.40 19.46 -14.51
N LYS A 293 -7.78 19.05 -13.39
CA LYS A 293 -6.87 19.93 -12.65
C LYS A 293 -5.64 20.28 -13.53
N PRO A 294 -5.18 21.56 -13.53
CA PRO A 294 -4.09 22.01 -14.40
C PRO A 294 -2.82 21.17 -14.34
N LYS A 295 -2.47 20.64 -13.16
CA LYS A 295 -1.32 19.74 -12.97
C LYS A 295 -1.42 18.46 -13.84
N ILE A 296 -2.59 17.82 -13.88
CA ILE A 296 -2.81 16.58 -14.63
C ILE A 296 -2.90 16.89 -16.13
N LEU A 297 -3.66 17.94 -16.50
CA LEU A 297 -3.77 18.39 -17.89
C LEU A 297 -2.41 18.78 -18.49
N THR A 298 -1.52 19.41 -17.72
CA THR A 298 -0.16 19.76 -18.17
C THR A 298 0.62 18.50 -18.56
N VAL A 299 0.59 17.44 -17.76
CA VAL A 299 1.30 16.18 -18.10
C VAL A 299 0.67 15.47 -19.30
N LEU A 300 -0.67 15.41 -19.34
CA LEU A 300 -1.41 14.79 -20.44
C LEU A 300 -1.18 15.48 -21.79
N PHE A 301 -1.25 16.81 -21.82
CA PHE A 301 -1.04 17.59 -23.04
C PHE A 301 0.43 17.59 -23.46
N ASN A 302 1.38 17.59 -22.52
CA ASN A 302 2.79 17.40 -22.83
C ASN A 302 3.03 16.03 -23.50
N GLN A 303 2.46 14.94 -22.98
CA GLN A 303 2.53 13.63 -23.63
C GLN A 303 1.84 13.59 -25.01
N ALA A 304 0.73 14.33 -25.19
CA ALA A 304 0.04 14.43 -26.48
C ALA A 304 0.95 15.05 -27.56
N LEU A 305 1.67 16.12 -27.20
CA LEU A 305 2.68 16.75 -28.06
C LEU A 305 3.87 15.83 -28.34
N ILE A 306 4.39 15.13 -27.32
CA ILE A 306 5.46 14.12 -27.50
C ILE A 306 5.03 13.04 -28.49
N ASN A 307 3.80 12.52 -28.36
CA ASN A 307 3.24 11.54 -29.28
C ASN A 307 3.09 12.11 -30.70
N LEU A 308 2.65 13.36 -30.84
CA LEU A 308 2.49 14.04 -32.13
C LEU A 308 3.84 14.19 -32.85
N ILE A 309 4.87 14.64 -32.12
CA ILE A 309 6.24 14.79 -32.62
C ILE A 309 6.83 13.43 -33.05
N ASN A 310 6.64 12.39 -32.25
CA ASN A 310 7.11 11.05 -32.58
C ASN A 310 6.41 10.48 -33.84
N VAL A 311 5.09 10.70 -33.99
CA VAL A 311 4.36 10.27 -35.20
C VAL A 311 4.83 11.07 -36.42
N ALA A 312 4.95 12.39 -36.30
CA ALA A 312 5.45 13.26 -37.37
C ALA A 312 6.87 12.88 -37.84
N TYR A 313 7.77 12.50 -36.93
CA TYR A 313 9.08 11.95 -37.27
C TYR A 313 8.97 10.65 -38.07
N MET A 314 8.10 9.71 -37.67
CA MET A 314 7.95 8.42 -38.35
C MET A 314 7.39 8.56 -39.78
N SER A 315 6.50 9.52 -40.03
CA SER A 315 5.97 9.81 -41.37
C SER A 315 6.91 10.65 -42.24
N ALA A 316 7.66 11.60 -41.65
CA ALA A 316 8.53 12.49 -42.41
C ALA A 316 9.90 11.87 -42.77
N LEU A 317 10.46 10.99 -41.93
CA LEU A 317 11.80 10.42 -42.17
C LEU A 317 11.92 9.68 -43.52
N PRO A 318 11.02 8.75 -43.91
CA PRO A 318 11.14 8.07 -45.20
C PRO A 318 11.02 9.03 -46.38
N LEU A 319 10.11 10.02 -46.30
CA LEU A 319 9.93 11.04 -47.34
C LEU A 319 11.20 11.88 -47.54
N PHE A 320 11.84 12.31 -46.45
CA PHE A 320 13.10 13.04 -46.49
C PHE A 320 14.22 12.21 -47.14
N CYS A 321 14.35 10.94 -46.74
CA CYS A 321 15.36 10.06 -47.30
C CYS A 321 15.16 9.84 -48.82
N PHE A 322 13.93 9.60 -49.28
CA PHE A 322 13.64 9.39 -50.72
C PHE A 322 13.60 10.68 -51.56
N THR A 323 13.53 11.86 -50.94
CA THR A 323 13.50 13.12 -51.69
C THR A 323 14.88 13.36 -52.33
N PRO A 324 14.96 13.76 -53.62
CA PRO A 324 16.24 14.09 -54.25
C PRO A 324 16.99 15.20 -53.51
N ILE A 325 18.32 15.17 -53.57
CA ILE A 325 19.18 16.18 -52.92
C ILE A 325 18.81 17.60 -53.40
N GLU A 326 18.55 17.78 -54.70
CA GLU A 326 18.11 19.06 -55.30
C GLU A 326 16.86 19.67 -54.65
N LYS A 327 15.99 18.85 -54.05
CA LYS A 327 14.73 19.26 -53.41
C LYS A 327 14.82 19.25 -51.87
N GLY A 328 16.04 19.19 -51.33
CA GLY A 328 16.28 19.22 -49.90
C GLY A 328 16.21 17.86 -49.19
N GLY A 329 16.34 16.74 -49.92
CA GLY A 329 16.41 15.40 -49.34
C GLY A 329 17.80 14.76 -49.35
N LEU A 330 17.86 13.42 -49.37
CA LEU A 330 19.10 12.63 -49.35
C LEU A 330 19.32 11.70 -50.56
N ASP A 331 18.31 11.53 -51.44
CA ASP A 331 18.33 10.59 -52.58
C ASP A 331 18.71 9.13 -52.19
N PHE A 332 18.20 8.66 -51.06
CA PHE A 332 18.49 7.33 -50.52
C PHE A 332 17.70 6.22 -51.22
N THR A 333 18.34 5.06 -51.38
CA THR A 333 17.67 3.86 -51.90
C THR A 333 16.72 3.25 -50.87
N LYS A 334 15.81 2.37 -51.32
CA LYS A 334 14.91 1.62 -50.41
C LYS A 334 15.68 0.79 -49.37
N GLN A 335 16.88 0.31 -49.73
CA GLN A 335 17.74 -0.46 -48.84
C GLN A 335 18.40 0.42 -47.75
N ASP A 336 18.80 1.64 -48.11
CA ASP A 336 19.34 2.62 -47.15
C ASP A 336 18.27 3.01 -46.12
N VAL A 337 17.03 3.28 -46.58
CA VAL A 337 15.87 3.56 -45.71
C VAL A 337 15.55 2.37 -44.79
N GLY A 338 15.58 1.14 -45.31
CA GLY A 338 15.43 -0.06 -44.48
C GLY A 338 16.51 -0.19 -43.41
N THR A 339 17.76 0.12 -43.75
CA THR A 339 18.93 0.04 -42.85
C THR A 339 18.82 1.04 -41.69
N ILE A 340 18.49 2.31 -41.97
CA ILE A 340 18.33 3.31 -40.90
C ILE A 340 17.13 3.02 -39.99
N LEU A 341 16.02 2.51 -40.53
CA LEU A 341 14.85 2.09 -39.73
C LEU A 341 15.19 0.89 -38.82
N ALA A 342 15.94 -0.09 -39.33
CA ALA A 342 16.38 -1.24 -38.54
C ALA A 342 17.34 -0.82 -37.40
N ALA A 343 18.35 0.01 -37.70
CA ALA A 343 19.28 0.54 -36.71
C ALA A 343 18.56 1.35 -35.61
N ASN A 344 17.60 2.19 -35.99
CA ASN A 344 16.74 2.93 -35.07
C ASN A 344 15.96 2.01 -34.12
N GLY A 345 15.43 0.88 -34.61
CA GLY A 345 14.72 -0.12 -33.80
C GLY A 345 15.63 -0.78 -32.76
N VAL A 346 16.79 -1.30 -33.18
CA VAL A 346 17.75 -1.96 -32.29
C VAL A 346 18.27 -1.00 -31.22
N LEU A 347 18.68 0.20 -31.61
CA LEU A 347 19.20 1.21 -30.70
C LEU A 347 18.14 1.69 -29.70
N ALA A 348 16.89 1.86 -30.13
CA ALA A 348 15.78 2.22 -29.25
C ALA A 348 15.49 1.13 -28.21
N ILE A 349 15.51 -0.16 -28.60
CA ILE A 349 15.34 -1.28 -27.67
C ILE A 349 16.44 -1.28 -26.60
N PHE A 350 17.71 -1.14 -27.02
CA PHE A 350 18.84 -1.12 -26.10
C PHE A 350 18.76 0.05 -25.10
N ILE A 351 18.49 1.26 -25.60
CA ILE A 351 18.34 2.45 -24.74
C ILE A 351 17.14 2.35 -23.79
N GLN A 352 16.02 1.78 -24.24
CA GLN A 352 14.85 1.61 -23.38
C GLN A 352 15.08 0.55 -22.29
N LEU A 353 15.70 -0.58 -22.61
CA LEU A 353 15.91 -1.66 -21.62
C LEU A 353 17.03 -1.36 -20.62
N PHE A 354 18.14 -0.75 -21.05
CA PHE A 354 19.32 -0.56 -20.20
C PHE A 354 19.49 0.89 -19.73
N LEU A 355 19.44 1.86 -20.65
CA LEU A 355 19.75 3.26 -20.31
C LEU A 355 18.63 3.94 -19.52
N PHE A 356 17.34 3.72 -19.86
CA PHE A 356 16.25 4.37 -19.12
C PHE A 356 16.19 3.98 -17.63
N PRO A 357 16.21 2.70 -17.22
CA PRO A 357 16.18 2.34 -15.79
C PRO A 357 17.42 2.84 -15.02
N PHE A 358 18.56 2.99 -15.69
CA PHE A 358 19.76 3.60 -15.10
C PHE A 358 19.58 5.12 -14.90
N LEU A 359 19.11 5.83 -15.92
CA LEU A 359 18.85 7.27 -15.85
C LEU A 359 17.73 7.61 -14.85
N GLU A 360 16.68 6.80 -14.76
CA GLU A 360 15.58 7.01 -13.81
C GLU A 360 16.08 6.97 -12.37
N LYS A 361 16.88 5.97 -12.01
CA LYS A 361 17.51 5.87 -10.69
C LYS A 361 18.51 7.01 -10.43
N ARG A 362 19.41 7.29 -11.39
CA ARG A 362 20.49 8.29 -11.22
C ARG A 362 19.97 9.73 -11.20
N LEU A 363 18.90 10.03 -11.93
CA LEU A 363 18.33 11.37 -12.05
C LEU A 363 17.20 11.64 -11.04
N GLY A 364 16.83 10.65 -10.21
CA GLY A 364 15.83 10.80 -9.15
C GLY A 364 14.39 10.82 -9.65
N GLY A 365 14.05 9.92 -10.59
CA GLY A 365 12.67 9.67 -11.04
C GLY A 365 12.32 10.13 -12.46
N PRO A 366 11.17 9.67 -12.99
CA PRO A 366 10.77 9.86 -14.38
C PRO A 366 10.55 11.32 -14.80
N GLN A 367 10.16 12.21 -13.88
CA GLN A 367 9.99 13.63 -14.22
C GLN A 367 11.33 14.28 -14.56
N HIS A 368 12.39 13.91 -13.86
CA HIS A 368 13.74 14.42 -14.12
C HIS A 368 14.33 13.84 -15.41
N VAL A 369 14.06 12.56 -15.70
CA VAL A 369 14.39 11.96 -16.99
C VAL A 369 13.67 12.70 -18.13
N LEU A 370 12.35 12.88 -18.03
CA LEU A 370 11.53 13.56 -19.03
C LEU A 370 12.09 14.95 -19.40
N LYS A 371 12.35 15.79 -18.39
CA LYS A 371 12.88 17.16 -18.60
C LYS A 371 14.27 17.17 -19.23
N ARG A 372 15.10 16.15 -18.98
CA ARG A 372 16.48 16.04 -19.48
C ARG A 372 16.60 15.30 -20.82
N SER A 373 15.66 14.43 -21.17
CA SER A 373 15.63 13.72 -22.46
C SER A 373 14.97 14.53 -23.58
N LEU A 374 13.95 15.34 -23.27
CA LEU A 374 13.22 16.13 -24.27
C LEU A 374 14.07 17.08 -25.14
N PRO A 375 15.15 17.73 -24.65
CA PRO A 375 16.06 18.50 -25.50
C PRO A 375 16.65 17.67 -26.65
N PHE A 376 17.02 16.41 -26.41
CA PHE A 376 17.56 15.52 -27.45
C PHE A 376 16.53 15.23 -28.55
N MET A 377 15.24 15.15 -28.18
CA MET A 377 14.14 15.01 -29.14
C MET A 377 13.95 16.29 -29.98
N ALA A 378 14.15 17.48 -29.41
CA ALA A 378 14.15 18.72 -30.18
C ALA A 378 15.36 18.81 -31.12
N SER A 379 16.58 18.61 -30.58
CA SER A 379 17.82 18.61 -31.35
C SER A 379 17.82 17.61 -32.52
N THR A 380 17.08 16.50 -32.42
CA THR A 380 16.90 15.53 -33.52
C THR A 380 16.49 16.21 -34.83
N PHE A 381 15.64 17.23 -34.80
CA PHE A 381 15.19 17.92 -36.02
C PHE A 381 16.26 18.81 -36.66
N LEU A 382 17.28 19.26 -35.89
CA LEU A 382 18.41 20.01 -36.45
C LEU A 382 19.36 19.12 -37.28
N PHE A 383 19.34 17.80 -37.07
CA PHE A 383 20.14 16.86 -37.86
C PHE A 383 19.59 16.68 -39.28
N PHE A 384 18.32 17.01 -39.57
CA PHE A 384 17.77 16.88 -40.93
C PHE A 384 18.43 17.89 -41.91
N PRO A 385 18.43 19.21 -41.66
CA PRO A 385 19.21 20.16 -42.48
C PRO A 385 20.70 19.81 -42.53
N LEU A 386 21.29 19.36 -41.42
CA LEU A 386 22.70 18.96 -41.38
C LEU A 386 22.99 17.73 -42.25
N ALA A 387 22.09 16.74 -42.28
CA ALA A 387 22.21 15.56 -43.13
C ALA A 387 22.06 15.94 -44.61
N HIS A 388 21.18 16.89 -44.94
CA HIS A 388 21.07 17.43 -46.29
C HIS A 388 22.35 18.15 -46.74
N VAL A 389 22.97 18.96 -45.87
CA VAL A 389 24.28 19.58 -46.16
C VAL A 389 25.37 18.51 -46.33
N ALA A 390 25.39 17.50 -45.46
CA ALA A 390 26.33 16.37 -45.56
C ALA A 390 26.16 15.57 -46.87
N ALA A 391 24.95 15.49 -47.42
CA ALA A 391 24.69 14.82 -48.70
C ALA A 391 25.36 15.52 -49.90
N ARG A 392 25.69 16.81 -49.77
CA ARG A 392 26.49 17.55 -50.76
C ARG A 392 28.00 17.31 -50.60
N LEU A 393 28.46 16.73 -49.48
CA LEU A 393 29.86 16.42 -49.20
C LEU A 393 30.20 14.96 -49.55
N GLY A 394 29.33 14.01 -49.18
CA GLY A 394 29.53 12.59 -49.49
C GLY A 394 28.64 11.64 -48.69
N ARG A 395 28.67 10.36 -49.07
CA ARG A 395 27.80 9.32 -48.47
C ARG A 395 28.21 8.99 -47.02
N ALA A 396 29.51 9.02 -46.71
CA ALA A 396 30.02 8.67 -45.38
C ALA A 396 29.66 9.72 -44.32
N GLU A 397 29.66 10.97 -44.74
CA GLU A 397 29.30 12.16 -43.96
C GLU A 397 27.82 12.08 -43.57
N VAL A 398 26.94 11.77 -44.54
CA VAL A 398 25.51 11.55 -44.27
C VAL A 398 25.30 10.43 -43.24
N TRP A 399 25.93 9.26 -43.42
CA TRP A 399 25.78 8.15 -42.47
C TRP A 399 26.31 8.50 -41.06
N THR A 400 27.35 9.32 -40.97
CA THR A 400 27.87 9.83 -39.69
C THR A 400 26.86 10.74 -38.99
N VAL A 401 26.28 11.69 -39.74
CA VAL A 401 25.24 12.61 -39.23
C VAL A 401 23.97 11.86 -38.84
N LEU A 402 23.52 10.90 -39.65
CA LEU A 402 22.35 10.08 -39.36
C LEU A 402 22.58 9.13 -38.18
N GLY A 403 23.80 8.59 -38.01
CA GLY A 403 24.18 7.82 -36.83
C GLY A 403 24.07 8.64 -35.54
N ALA A 404 24.61 9.86 -35.54
CA ALA A 404 24.47 10.80 -34.42
C ALA A 404 22.99 11.17 -34.17
N MET A 405 22.21 11.43 -35.23
CA MET A 405 20.77 11.69 -35.14
C MET A 405 20.03 10.53 -34.46
N LEU A 406 20.33 9.28 -34.80
CA LEU A 406 19.67 8.11 -34.19
C LEU A 406 19.94 8.00 -32.69
N VAL A 407 21.14 8.35 -32.21
CA VAL A 407 21.45 8.41 -30.77
C VAL A 407 20.60 9.47 -30.09
N PHE A 408 20.59 10.70 -30.63
CA PHE A 408 19.77 11.80 -30.10
C PHE A 408 18.27 11.47 -30.08
N LYS A 409 17.75 10.91 -31.18
CA LYS A 409 16.36 10.47 -31.30
C LYS A 409 16.03 9.36 -30.30
N SER A 410 16.95 8.44 -30.04
CA SER A 410 16.73 7.32 -29.12
C SER A 410 16.75 7.76 -27.66
N ILE A 411 17.66 8.66 -27.28
CA ILE A 411 17.65 9.33 -25.96
C ILE A 411 16.37 10.17 -25.81
N GLY A 412 16.00 10.93 -26.84
CA GLY A 412 14.76 11.70 -26.89
C GLY A 412 13.52 10.83 -26.72
N GLY A 413 13.49 9.64 -27.32
CA GLY A 413 12.41 8.66 -27.23
C GLY A 413 12.14 8.13 -25.80
N ILE A 414 13.09 8.26 -24.88
CA ILE A 414 12.87 7.96 -23.45
C ILE A 414 11.73 8.82 -22.88
N SER A 415 11.53 10.03 -23.41
CA SER A 415 10.45 10.95 -23.01
C SER A 415 9.05 10.31 -23.10
N ILE A 416 8.83 9.38 -24.03
CA ILE A 416 7.54 8.67 -24.20
C ILE A 416 7.26 7.77 -22.98
N VAL A 417 8.27 7.05 -22.51
CA VAL A 417 8.15 6.12 -21.37
C VAL A 417 8.06 6.91 -20.06
N SER A 418 8.95 7.88 -19.87
CA SER A 418 8.97 8.70 -18.66
C SER A 418 7.72 9.59 -18.54
N GLY A 419 7.22 10.13 -19.65
CA GLY A 419 5.97 10.90 -19.68
C GLY A 419 4.74 10.02 -19.41
N THR A 420 4.69 8.81 -19.96
CA THR A 420 3.66 7.81 -19.61
C THR A 420 3.71 7.45 -18.12
N LEU A 421 4.89 7.32 -17.54
CA LEU A 421 5.04 7.06 -16.10
C LEU A 421 4.66 8.29 -15.24
N CYS A 422 4.93 9.50 -15.71
CA CYS A 422 4.44 10.74 -15.08
C CYS A 422 2.90 10.79 -15.08
N ILE A 423 2.21 10.41 -16.16
CA ILE A 423 0.72 10.33 -16.22
C ILE A 423 0.17 9.42 -15.12
N ASN A 424 0.79 8.25 -14.95
CA ASN A 424 0.44 7.28 -13.90
C ASN A 424 0.65 7.87 -12.49
N ASN A 425 1.79 8.54 -12.27
CA ASN A 425 2.15 9.13 -10.98
C ASN A 425 1.28 10.34 -10.57
N VAL A 426 0.78 11.15 -11.52
CA VAL A 426 -0.10 12.30 -11.20
C VAL A 426 -1.57 11.97 -11.04
N ALA A 427 -1.98 10.69 -11.18
CA ALA A 427 -3.36 10.29 -10.92
C ALA A 427 -3.79 10.64 -9.48
N PRO A 428 -5.04 11.08 -9.22
CA PRO A 428 -5.44 11.50 -7.87
C PRO A 428 -5.45 10.37 -6.83
N ASN A 429 -5.91 9.20 -7.24
CA ASN A 429 -5.94 7.97 -6.44
C ASN A 429 -5.78 6.72 -7.33
N ARG A 430 -5.47 5.57 -6.71
CA ARG A 430 -5.24 4.30 -7.42
C ARG A 430 -6.48 3.84 -8.19
N ALA A 431 -7.67 4.16 -7.70
CA ALA A 431 -8.96 3.86 -8.32
C ALA A 431 -9.32 4.74 -9.55
N SER A 432 -8.47 5.70 -9.94
CA SER A 432 -8.68 6.58 -11.12
C SER A 432 -7.66 6.39 -12.23
N LEU A 433 -6.78 5.38 -12.09
CA LEU A 433 -5.71 5.10 -13.05
C LEU A 433 -6.25 4.80 -14.45
N GLY A 434 -7.39 4.10 -14.53
CA GLY A 434 -8.05 3.80 -15.80
C GLY A 434 -8.45 5.07 -16.53
N ARG A 435 -9.17 5.99 -15.87
CA ARG A 435 -9.59 7.29 -16.45
C ARG A 435 -8.42 8.13 -16.94
N VAL A 436 -7.39 8.29 -16.10
CA VAL A 436 -6.24 9.16 -16.40
C VAL A 436 -5.42 8.60 -17.56
N ASN A 437 -5.13 7.29 -17.57
CA ASN A 437 -4.49 6.62 -18.70
C ASN A 437 -5.38 6.58 -19.95
N GLY A 438 -6.70 6.48 -19.77
CA GLY A 438 -7.71 6.51 -20.84
C GLY A 438 -7.71 7.83 -21.60
N LEU A 439 -7.74 8.96 -20.90
CA LEU A 439 -7.62 10.29 -21.50
C LEU A 439 -6.24 10.47 -22.18
N GLY A 440 -5.15 10.03 -21.54
CA GLY A 440 -3.82 10.05 -22.16
C GLY A 440 -3.73 9.22 -23.45
N GLN A 441 -4.41 8.07 -23.48
CA GLN A 441 -4.48 7.21 -24.67
C GLN A 441 -5.39 7.79 -25.76
N SER A 442 -6.51 8.42 -25.39
CA SER A 442 -7.33 9.18 -26.33
C SER A 442 -6.49 10.26 -27.02
N LEU A 443 -5.83 11.12 -26.25
CA LEU A 443 -4.97 12.18 -26.81
C LEU A 443 -3.84 11.62 -27.70
N GLY A 444 -3.18 10.54 -27.29
CA GLY A 444 -2.19 9.84 -28.14
C GLY A 444 -2.76 9.18 -29.40
N SER A 445 -4.07 8.97 -29.47
CA SER A 445 -4.76 8.48 -30.67
C SER A 445 -5.12 9.64 -31.61
N LEU A 446 -5.53 10.78 -31.06
CA LEU A 446 -5.67 12.03 -31.82
C LEU A 446 -4.33 12.45 -32.46
N SER A 447 -3.22 12.38 -31.72
CA SER A 447 -1.88 12.62 -32.25
C SER A 447 -1.49 11.69 -33.41
N ARG A 448 -2.00 10.45 -33.44
CA ARG A 448 -1.79 9.50 -34.55
C ARG A 448 -2.68 9.80 -35.76
N ALA A 449 -3.91 10.28 -35.55
CA ALA A 449 -4.79 10.67 -36.65
C ALA A 449 -4.29 11.94 -37.36
N VAL A 450 -3.84 12.94 -36.61
CA VAL A 450 -3.45 14.27 -37.14
C VAL A 450 -1.98 14.33 -37.54
N GLY A 451 -1.09 13.60 -36.85
CA GLY A 451 0.37 13.69 -37.03
C GLY A 451 0.88 13.43 -38.45
N PRO A 452 0.47 12.36 -39.15
CA PRO A 452 0.91 12.11 -40.52
C PRO A 452 0.41 13.20 -41.45
N ILE A 453 -0.88 13.55 -41.39
CA ILE A 453 -1.51 14.57 -42.24
C ILE A 453 -0.78 15.92 -42.10
N SER A 454 -0.58 16.41 -40.88
CA SER A 454 0.10 17.70 -40.68
C SER A 454 1.57 17.65 -41.09
N SER A 455 2.28 16.56 -40.82
CA SER A 455 3.71 16.45 -41.12
C SER A 455 4.03 16.26 -42.59
N THR A 456 3.31 15.39 -43.30
CA THR A 456 3.55 15.15 -44.73
C THR A 456 3.09 16.32 -45.57
N SER A 457 1.98 17.00 -45.21
CA SER A 457 1.56 18.23 -45.88
C SER A 457 2.54 19.38 -45.65
N LEU A 458 3.06 19.55 -44.43
CA LEU A 458 4.06 20.59 -44.15
C LEU A 458 5.40 20.30 -44.86
N PHE A 459 5.83 19.03 -44.91
CA PHE A 459 7.00 18.62 -45.69
C PHE A 459 6.80 18.87 -47.20
N ALA A 460 5.66 18.44 -47.76
CA ALA A 460 5.32 18.66 -49.17
C ALA A 460 5.23 20.15 -49.53
N TRP A 461 4.67 20.98 -48.65
CA TRP A 461 4.64 22.43 -48.83
C TRP A 461 6.03 23.05 -48.78
N SER A 462 6.88 22.59 -47.85
CA SER A 462 8.28 23.03 -47.71
C SER A 462 9.08 22.77 -48.99
N ILE A 463 9.05 21.54 -49.54
CA ILE A 463 9.80 21.18 -50.76
C ILE A 463 9.22 21.79 -52.05
N THR A 464 7.96 22.24 -52.05
CA THR A 464 7.33 22.92 -53.22
C THR A 464 7.58 24.42 -53.24
N HIS A 465 8.03 25.01 -52.13
CA HIS A 465 8.37 26.43 -52.02
C HIS A 465 9.86 26.60 -51.65
N PRO A 466 10.81 26.19 -52.52
CA PRO A 466 12.25 26.18 -52.22
C PRO A 466 12.84 27.56 -51.88
N GLN A 467 12.15 28.65 -52.24
CA GLN A 467 12.44 30.02 -51.78
C GLN A 467 12.53 30.16 -50.25
N PHE A 468 11.96 29.23 -49.48
CA PHE A 468 12.06 29.18 -48.03
C PHE A 468 13.04 28.08 -47.58
N LEU A 469 14.32 28.47 -47.46
CA LEU A 469 15.40 27.66 -46.87
C LEU A 469 15.65 26.30 -47.55
N ASP A 470 15.74 26.24 -48.88
CA ASP A 470 16.00 24.99 -49.64
C ASP A 470 15.08 23.82 -49.23
N GLY A 471 13.81 24.14 -48.93
CA GLY A 471 12.81 23.17 -48.48
C GLY A 471 13.00 22.64 -47.05
N GLN A 472 13.93 23.19 -46.26
CA GLN A 472 14.24 22.75 -44.88
C GLN A 472 13.36 23.38 -43.79
N LEU A 473 12.49 24.35 -44.12
CA LEU A 473 11.68 25.11 -43.16
C LEU A 473 10.80 24.21 -42.24
N VAL A 474 10.31 23.09 -42.77
CA VAL A 474 9.59 22.05 -42.02
C VAL A 474 10.34 21.56 -40.76
N TRP A 475 11.67 21.44 -40.82
CA TRP A 475 12.48 20.97 -39.68
C TRP A 475 12.61 22.00 -38.58
N ILE A 476 12.63 23.29 -38.94
CA ILE A 476 12.59 24.40 -37.97
C ILE A 476 11.23 24.42 -37.27
N ALA A 477 10.13 24.20 -38.00
CA ALA A 477 8.80 24.10 -37.40
C ALA A 477 8.70 22.95 -36.38
N PHE A 478 9.24 21.77 -36.69
CA PHE A 478 9.31 20.67 -35.73
C PHE A 478 10.27 20.92 -34.56
N PHE A 479 11.41 21.55 -34.81
CA PHE A 479 12.31 21.98 -33.73
C PHE A 479 11.60 22.92 -32.75
N LEU A 480 10.90 23.93 -33.24
CA LEU A 480 10.14 24.88 -32.41
C LEU A 480 9.01 24.19 -31.64
N LEU A 481 8.27 23.26 -32.26
CA LEU A 481 7.24 22.46 -31.60
C LEU A 481 7.83 21.58 -30.47
N ALA A 482 8.96 20.93 -30.72
CA ALA A 482 9.66 20.10 -29.75
C ALA A 482 10.30 20.92 -28.63
N PHE A 483 10.87 22.08 -28.94
CA PHE A 483 11.40 23.03 -27.97
C PHE A 483 10.28 23.61 -27.07
N GLY A 484 9.13 23.97 -27.65
CA GLY A 484 7.94 24.37 -26.89
C GLY A 484 7.43 23.25 -25.98
N THR A 485 7.47 22.00 -26.45
CA THR A 485 7.14 20.80 -25.66
C THR A 485 8.12 20.58 -24.51
N TRP A 486 9.42 20.81 -24.73
CA TRP A 486 10.42 20.79 -23.66
C TRP A 486 10.19 21.92 -22.63
N SER A 487 10.03 23.16 -23.08
CA SER A 487 9.74 24.32 -22.22
C SER A 487 8.49 24.09 -21.36
N MET A 488 7.43 23.55 -21.95
CA MET A 488 6.22 23.14 -21.22
C MET A 488 6.52 22.07 -20.16
N SER A 489 7.37 21.08 -20.47
CA SER A 489 7.72 20.01 -19.52
C SER A 489 8.36 20.54 -18.23
N LEU A 490 9.06 21.69 -18.28
CA LEU A 490 9.65 22.33 -17.11
C LEU A 490 8.60 22.70 -16.05
N ARG A 491 7.35 23.00 -16.47
CA ARG A 491 6.20 23.29 -15.59
C ARG A 491 5.67 22.07 -14.84
N ILE A 492 6.01 20.84 -15.26
CA ILE A 492 5.59 19.61 -14.57
C ILE A 492 6.31 19.53 -13.22
N ARG A 493 5.56 19.35 -12.13
CA ARG A 493 6.06 19.20 -10.75
C ARG A 493 5.39 18.00 -10.08
N ASP A 494 6.09 17.41 -9.11
CA ASP A 494 5.69 16.24 -8.30
C ASP A 494 4.99 15.13 -9.11
N ALA A 495 5.68 14.68 -10.17
CA ALA A 495 5.33 13.54 -11.01
C ALA A 495 6.37 12.39 -10.94
N ASN A 496 7.40 12.51 -10.09
CA ASN A 496 8.43 11.46 -9.90
C ASN A 496 7.89 10.22 -9.19
N LYS A 497 6.97 10.39 -8.24
CA LYS A 497 6.39 9.31 -7.45
C LYS A 497 4.88 9.46 -7.37
N ALA A 498 4.18 8.34 -7.35
CA ALA A 498 2.74 8.29 -7.20
C ALA A 498 2.33 8.65 -5.77
N ALA A 499 1.69 9.81 -5.58
CA ALA A 499 1.22 10.24 -4.26
C ALA A 499 0.27 9.21 -3.61
N TRP A 500 -0.50 8.48 -4.41
CA TRP A 500 -1.42 7.43 -3.95
C TRP A 500 -0.72 6.12 -3.53
N ARG A 501 0.48 5.81 -4.04
CA ARG A 501 1.28 4.68 -3.50
C ARG A 501 1.67 4.97 -2.06
N HIS A 502 2.14 6.19 -1.81
CA HIS A 502 2.52 6.62 -0.47
C HIS A 502 1.32 6.88 0.44
N LYS A 503 0.17 7.39 -0.04
CA LYS A 503 -1.02 7.52 0.83
C LYS A 503 -1.52 6.18 1.37
N GLY A 504 -1.55 5.12 0.55
CA GLY A 504 -1.88 3.77 1.01
C GLY A 504 -0.76 3.09 1.81
N GLY A 505 0.50 3.38 1.48
CA GLY A 505 1.68 2.86 2.18
C GLY A 505 1.92 3.51 3.54
N GLN A 506 2.03 4.83 3.60
CA GLN A 506 2.24 5.62 4.82
C GLN A 506 1.08 5.55 5.79
N ALA A 507 -0.18 5.48 5.35
CA ALA A 507 -1.27 5.19 6.28
C ALA A 507 -1.13 3.82 6.98
N ALA A 508 -0.30 2.90 6.45
CA ALA A 508 0.02 1.62 7.08
C ALA A 508 1.43 1.59 7.72
N THR A 509 2.45 2.25 7.16
CA THR A 509 3.83 2.27 7.68
C THR A 509 4.10 3.43 8.64
N ASP A 510 3.49 4.59 8.44
CA ASP A 510 3.47 5.66 9.45
C ASP A 510 2.43 5.34 10.53
N ALA A 511 1.38 4.55 10.23
CA ALA A 511 0.66 3.86 11.30
C ALA A 511 1.57 2.89 12.04
N ALA A 512 2.22 1.91 11.37
CA ALA A 512 3.09 0.94 12.04
C ALA A 512 4.26 1.57 12.82
N ARG A 513 4.80 2.72 12.39
CA ARG A 513 5.79 3.51 13.14
C ARG A 513 5.14 4.37 14.24
N SER A 514 3.98 4.99 14.01
CA SER A 514 3.26 5.78 15.03
C SER A 514 2.52 4.92 16.06
N THR A 515 2.33 3.62 15.84
CA THR A 515 1.74 2.69 16.80
C THR A 515 2.78 1.87 17.55
N SER A 516 4.02 1.76 17.01
CA SER A 516 5.14 1.15 17.73
C SER A 516 5.90 2.16 18.60
N ILE A 517 6.13 3.39 18.13
CA ILE A 517 6.79 4.44 18.90
C ILE A 517 5.76 5.06 19.88
N PRO A 518 5.98 5.00 21.20
CA PRO A 518 5.07 5.56 22.19
C PRO A 518 4.91 7.08 22.03
N ARG A 519 3.69 7.59 22.24
CA ARG A 519 3.40 9.04 22.29
C ARG A 519 3.53 9.65 23.68
N GLN A 520 3.57 8.81 24.71
CA GLN A 520 3.75 9.15 26.11
C GLN A 520 4.69 8.15 26.78
N ILE A 521 5.54 8.65 27.68
CA ILE A 521 6.19 7.86 28.73
C ILE A 521 5.38 8.02 30.01
N PHE A 522 5.41 7.03 30.91
CA PHE A 522 4.72 7.18 32.19
C PHE A 522 5.40 6.43 33.33
N THR A 523 5.18 6.91 34.54
CA THR A 523 5.54 6.23 35.77
C THR A 523 4.27 6.04 36.60
N THR A 524 4.17 4.91 37.30
CA THR A 524 2.99 4.59 38.12
C THR A 524 3.46 4.40 39.55
N LEU A 525 2.99 5.28 40.43
CA LEU A 525 3.41 5.40 41.81
C LEU A 525 2.25 5.09 42.77
N ARG A 526 2.60 4.68 43.99
CA ARG A 526 1.66 4.57 45.11
C ARG A 526 1.63 5.90 45.85
N LEU A 527 0.44 6.42 46.12
CA LEU A 527 0.24 7.51 47.05
C LEU A 527 -0.46 6.96 48.30
N ASN A 528 0.18 7.09 49.46
CA ASN A 528 -0.41 6.68 50.73
C ASN A 528 -1.44 7.69 51.24
N ALA A 529 -2.40 7.19 52.02
CA ALA A 529 -3.43 7.99 52.68
C ALA A 529 -2.82 8.96 53.70
N ASP A 530 -3.52 10.06 53.97
CA ASP A 530 -3.21 10.96 55.09
C ASP A 530 -3.75 10.36 56.39
N GLN A 531 -2.88 9.76 57.21
CA GLN A 531 -3.23 9.25 58.55
C GLN A 531 -2.47 10.02 59.63
N GLU A 532 -3.21 10.61 60.58
CA GLU A 532 -2.61 11.29 61.73
C GLU A 532 -1.86 10.29 62.62
N GLY A 533 -0.60 10.59 62.95
CA GLY A 533 0.17 9.89 63.97
C GLY A 533 0.90 8.61 63.56
N ILE A 534 0.71 8.08 62.34
CA ILE A 534 1.49 6.94 61.82
C ILE A 534 2.66 7.48 60.98
N SER A 535 3.85 6.91 61.12
CA SER A 535 5.05 7.28 60.34
C SER A 535 5.01 6.74 58.91
N SER A 536 3.87 6.87 58.21
CA SER A 536 3.45 6.14 57.00
C SER A 536 4.17 6.56 55.69
N GLY A 537 5.49 6.69 55.78
CA GLY A 537 6.37 7.17 54.72
C GLY A 537 7.76 6.56 54.70
N ARG A 538 8.11 5.69 55.66
CA ARG A 538 9.41 5.02 55.63
C ARG A 538 9.36 3.86 54.63
N LEU A 539 10.48 3.61 53.95
CA LEU A 539 10.50 2.66 52.84
C LEU A 539 10.18 1.22 53.28
N GLN A 540 10.59 0.83 54.50
CA GLN A 540 10.29 -0.48 55.08
C GLN A 540 8.79 -0.76 55.21
N ASP A 541 7.96 0.27 55.47
CA ASP A 541 6.51 0.12 55.70
C ASP A 541 5.75 -0.23 54.40
N HIS A 542 6.42 -0.14 53.25
CA HIS A 542 5.88 -0.51 51.94
C HIS A 542 6.09 -2.00 51.60
N PHE A 543 6.90 -2.73 52.37
CA PHE A 543 7.26 -4.12 52.11
C PHE A 543 6.82 -5.03 53.28
N PRO A 544 6.46 -6.30 53.03
CA PRO A 544 6.26 -7.27 54.10
C PRO A 544 7.58 -7.80 54.65
N GLU A 545 7.52 -8.52 55.77
CA GLU A 545 8.62 -9.38 56.20
C GLU A 545 8.90 -10.45 55.12
N PRO A 546 10.17 -10.79 54.84
CA PRO A 546 11.40 -10.38 55.53
C PRO A 546 12.04 -9.08 55.03
N PHE A 547 11.45 -8.37 54.06
CA PHE A 547 12.06 -7.19 53.44
C PHE A 547 11.98 -5.94 54.33
N SER A 548 10.91 -5.79 55.11
CA SER A 548 10.72 -4.68 56.06
C SER A 548 11.84 -4.61 57.12
N SER A 549 12.12 -5.70 57.82
CA SER A 549 13.19 -5.77 58.84
C SER A 549 14.57 -5.47 58.25
N LEU A 550 14.88 -5.99 57.06
CA LEU A 550 16.14 -5.73 56.36
C LEU A 550 16.27 -4.27 55.89
N LEU A 551 15.19 -3.66 55.40
CA LEU A 551 15.17 -2.25 55.05
C LEU A 551 15.30 -1.33 56.27
N ALA A 552 14.82 -1.75 57.44
CA ALA A 552 14.98 -1.02 58.70
C ALA A 552 16.41 -1.13 59.28
N GLN A 553 17.13 -2.21 59.00
CA GLN A 553 18.53 -2.41 59.40
C GLN A 553 19.54 -1.77 58.43
N SER A 554 19.14 -1.60 57.16
CA SER A 554 19.91 -0.87 56.15
C SER A 554 20.07 0.60 56.52
N ARG A 555 21.28 1.17 56.37
CA ARG A 555 21.51 2.61 56.59
C ARG A 555 20.60 3.43 55.68
N ALA A 556 20.00 4.48 56.24
CA ALA A 556 19.24 5.46 55.47
C ALA A 556 20.15 6.19 54.46
N ASP A 557 19.57 6.60 53.34
CA ASP A 557 20.32 6.98 52.15
C ASP A 557 20.68 8.47 52.12
N ALA A 558 21.89 8.78 51.64
CA ALA A 558 22.42 10.15 51.52
C ALA A 558 22.23 10.75 50.12
N SER A 559 21.56 10.06 49.19
CA SER A 559 21.53 10.41 47.76
C SER A 559 20.26 11.14 47.27
N VAL A 560 19.26 11.33 48.14
CA VAL A 560 18.01 12.03 47.76
C VAL A 560 18.28 13.53 47.62
N PRO A 561 17.93 14.18 46.47
CA PRO A 561 18.07 15.62 46.32
C PRO A 561 17.34 16.40 47.41
N ALA A 562 17.98 17.42 47.99
CA ALA A 562 17.43 18.19 49.11
C ALA A 562 16.05 18.81 48.81
N THR A 563 15.82 19.20 47.55
CA THR A 563 14.54 19.68 47.01
C THR A 563 13.41 18.65 47.14
N ILE A 564 13.72 17.36 46.91
CA ILE A 564 12.75 16.27 47.05
C ILE A 564 12.61 15.88 48.54
N ALA A 565 13.73 15.80 49.27
CA ALA A 565 13.73 15.41 50.68
C ALA A 565 12.89 16.37 51.56
N ALA A 566 12.88 17.66 51.24
CA ALA A 566 12.08 18.68 51.91
C ALA A 566 10.60 18.74 51.45
N HIS A 567 10.22 18.03 50.38
CA HIS A 567 8.88 18.13 49.80
C HIS A 567 7.88 17.18 50.50
N ARG A 568 6.67 17.66 50.86
CA ARG A 568 5.66 16.88 51.60
C ARG A 568 5.32 15.52 50.97
N LEU A 569 5.31 15.44 49.63
CA LEU A 569 5.05 14.21 48.90
C LEU A 569 6.12 13.12 49.09
N HIS A 570 7.35 13.45 49.50
CA HIS A 570 8.41 12.46 49.72
C HIS A 570 8.06 11.46 50.81
N GLN A 571 7.34 11.91 51.85
CA GLN A 571 6.84 11.05 52.93
C GLN A 571 5.57 10.28 52.54
N ARG A 572 4.94 10.58 51.39
CA ARG A 572 3.67 9.95 50.97
C ARG A 572 3.81 9.03 49.76
N ILE A 573 4.90 9.17 48.99
CA ILE A 573 5.17 8.46 47.75
C ILE A 573 6.50 7.69 47.87
N PRO A 574 6.45 6.36 48.04
CA PRO A 574 7.63 5.50 47.96
C PRO A 574 8.38 5.73 46.64
N PHE A 575 9.71 5.75 46.69
CA PHE A 575 10.60 5.92 45.52
C PHE A 575 10.39 7.22 44.71
N LEU A 576 9.83 8.30 45.28
CA LEU A 576 9.50 9.55 44.56
C LEU A 576 10.64 10.06 43.65
N ALA A 577 11.87 10.16 44.16
CA ALA A 577 13.03 10.60 43.37
C ALA A 577 13.31 9.70 42.16
N ALA A 578 13.25 8.38 42.35
CA ALA A 578 13.48 7.41 41.27
C ALA A 578 12.30 7.33 40.28
N HIS A 579 11.07 7.67 40.71
CA HIS A 579 9.92 7.84 39.82
C HIS A 579 10.09 9.04 38.89
N LEU A 580 10.58 10.18 39.40
CA LEU A 580 10.90 11.38 38.63
C LEU A 580 12.07 11.12 37.67
N GLN A 581 13.17 10.51 38.16
CA GLN A 581 14.32 10.19 37.34
C GLN A 581 13.96 9.27 36.16
N ARG A 582 13.12 8.24 36.37
CA ARG A 582 12.66 7.38 35.26
C ARG A 582 11.95 8.16 34.14
N LEU A 583 11.18 9.20 34.46
CA LEU A 583 10.54 10.04 33.43
C LEU A 583 11.59 10.82 32.64
N HIS A 584 12.65 11.29 33.30
CA HIS A 584 13.78 11.93 32.65
C HIS A 584 14.51 10.96 31.71
N ASP A 585 15.01 9.84 32.25
CA ASP A 585 15.74 8.80 31.50
C ASP A 585 14.90 8.27 30.32
N GLY A 586 13.57 8.14 30.51
CA GLY A 586 12.65 7.67 29.49
C GLY A 586 12.46 8.65 28.33
N PHE A 587 12.51 9.96 28.59
CA PHE A 587 12.41 10.97 27.54
C PHE A 587 13.69 10.96 26.68
N GLU A 588 14.87 10.98 27.32
CA GLU A 588 16.15 10.91 26.63
C GLU A 588 16.29 9.63 25.79
N ALA A 589 15.90 8.49 26.35
CA ALA A 589 15.94 7.20 25.66
C ALA A 589 15.02 7.14 24.43
N LEU A 590 13.85 7.78 24.47
CA LEU A 590 12.96 7.88 23.30
C LEU A 590 13.46 8.87 22.26
N HIS A 591 14.08 9.99 22.67
CA HIS A 591 14.75 10.90 21.74
C HIS A 591 15.89 10.19 20.99
N GLN A 592 16.71 9.40 21.68
CA GLN A 592 17.80 8.63 21.05
C GLN A 592 17.31 7.57 20.05
N VAL A 593 16.13 6.97 20.27
CA VAL A 593 15.55 5.95 19.38
C VAL A 593 14.73 6.56 18.24
N ALA A 594 14.06 7.70 18.48
CA ALA A 594 13.13 8.30 17.54
C ALA A 594 13.20 9.85 17.57
N PRO A 595 14.30 10.46 17.12
CA PRO A 595 14.48 11.92 17.15
C PRO A 595 13.48 12.67 16.26
N ASP A 596 12.91 12.00 15.25
CA ASP A 596 11.83 12.53 14.41
C ASP A 596 10.49 12.67 15.14
N VAL A 597 10.32 12.01 16.30
CA VAL A 597 9.05 11.92 17.05
C VAL A 597 9.15 12.54 18.44
N TRP A 598 10.28 12.35 19.11
CA TRP A 598 10.61 12.91 20.42
C TRP A 598 11.69 13.98 20.24
N PRO A 599 11.38 15.25 20.56
CA PRO A 599 12.29 16.37 20.29
C PRO A 599 13.49 16.38 21.25
N ASP A 600 14.47 17.23 20.98
CA ASP A 600 15.69 17.38 21.80
C ASP A 600 15.34 17.78 23.25
N PRO A 601 15.80 17.04 24.28
CA PRO A 601 15.55 17.35 25.69
C PRO A 601 16.00 18.74 26.14
N SER A 602 16.96 19.36 25.43
CA SER A 602 17.49 20.70 25.74
C SER A 602 16.55 21.85 25.35
N LEU A 603 15.50 21.59 24.57
CA LEU A 603 14.53 22.59 24.16
C LEU A 603 13.74 23.12 25.37
N GLU A 604 13.75 24.44 25.56
CA GLU A 604 13.14 25.14 26.70
C GLU A 604 11.77 24.62 27.20
N PRO A 605 10.73 24.38 26.36
CA PRO A 605 9.44 23.87 26.86
C PRO A 605 9.52 22.44 27.44
N VAL A 606 10.43 21.61 26.94
CA VAL A 606 10.66 20.24 27.39
C VAL A 606 11.56 20.23 28.63
N LYS A 607 12.69 20.95 28.56
CA LYS A 607 13.63 21.15 29.64
C LYS A 607 12.95 21.69 30.91
N ALA A 608 12.14 22.73 30.79
CA ALA A 608 11.35 23.29 31.90
C ALA A 608 10.30 22.30 32.45
N ALA A 609 9.67 21.50 31.58
CA ALA A 609 8.71 20.48 32.01
C ALA A 609 9.38 19.30 32.75
N MET A 610 10.65 19.04 32.48
CA MET A 610 11.47 17.99 33.09
C MET A 610 12.17 18.41 34.39
N GLU A 611 12.03 19.67 34.82
CA GLU A 611 12.54 20.11 36.12
C GLU A 611 11.79 19.45 37.29
N GLN A 612 12.54 18.99 38.30
CA GLN A 612 11.99 18.31 39.47
C GLN A 612 11.00 19.20 40.24
N SER A 613 11.27 20.50 40.35
CA SER A 613 10.40 21.53 40.92
C SER A 613 9.03 21.59 40.23
N VAL A 614 9.02 21.60 38.89
CA VAL A 614 7.81 21.69 38.06
C VAL A 614 7.00 20.39 38.13
N LEU A 615 7.66 19.23 38.08
CA LEU A 615 7.00 17.93 38.22
C LEU A 615 6.38 17.76 39.63
N LEU A 616 7.09 18.18 40.68
CA LEU A 616 6.56 18.17 42.05
C LEU A 616 5.35 19.11 42.19
N ALA A 617 5.43 20.35 41.68
CA ALA A 617 4.32 21.30 41.74
C ALA A 617 3.07 20.81 40.98
N LYS A 618 3.23 20.17 39.81
CA LYS A 618 2.11 19.56 39.06
C LYS A 618 1.50 18.36 39.80
N LEU A 619 2.34 17.51 40.39
CA LEU A 619 1.87 16.41 41.24
C LEU A 619 1.07 16.95 42.44
N ASP A 620 1.61 17.94 43.14
CA ASP A 620 1.05 18.48 44.37
C ASP A 620 -0.24 19.28 44.14
N GLY A 621 -0.37 19.97 43.00
CA GLY A 621 -1.59 20.66 42.59
C GLY A 621 -2.76 19.74 42.18
N VAL A 622 -2.47 18.48 41.80
CA VAL A 622 -3.49 17.47 41.46
C VAL A 622 -3.80 16.54 42.65
N LEU A 623 -2.83 16.33 43.54
CA LEU A 623 -2.91 15.38 44.65
C LEU A 623 -3.15 16.12 45.98
N GLY A 624 -4.42 16.44 46.24
CA GLY A 624 -4.88 17.01 47.51
C GLY A 624 -4.81 16.04 48.71
N ALA A 625 -5.62 16.31 49.73
CA ALA A 625 -5.82 15.36 50.84
C ALA A 625 -6.55 14.10 50.35
N ILE A 626 -6.08 12.92 50.74
CA ILE A 626 -6.65 11.64 50.31
C ILE A 626 -6.79 10.67 51.48
N SER A 627 -8.03 10.23 51.71
CA SER A 627 -8.42 9.31 52.79
C SER A 627 -7.94 7.86 52.63
N GLU A 628 -7.61 7.44 51.40
CA GLU A 628 -7.23 6.06 51.07
C GLU A 628 -6.03 6.02 50.12
N ALA A 629 -5.28 4.91 50.14
CA ALA A 629 -4.13 4.73 49.26
C ALA A 629 -4.55 4.59 47.78
N LYS A 630 -3.99 5.41 46.89
CA LYS A 630 -4.33 5.45 45.46
C LYS A 630 -3.15 5.04 44.58
N ARG A 631 -3.48 4.49 43.40
CA ARG A 631 -2.53 4.34 42.28
C ARG A 631 -2.53 5.63 41.47
N VAL A 632 -1.43 6.35 41.45
CA VAL A 632 -1.28 7.54 40.59
C VAL A 632 -0.42 7.17 39.37
N ARG A 633 -0.82 7.65 38.20
CA ARG A 633 -0.07 7.57 36.95
C ARG A 633 0.34 8.98 36.57
N VAL A 634 1.64 9.21 36.42
CA VAL A 634 2.19 10.44 35.85
C VAL A 634 2.66 10.09 34.45
N ALA A 635 2.01 10.65 33.44
CA ALA A 635 2.40 10.53 32.05
C ALA A 635 3.01 11.85 31.56
N MET A 636 4.01 11.76 30.69
CA MET A 636 4.57 12.91 29.99
C MET A 636 4.54 12.63 28.49
N ASP A 637 4.06 13.60 27.71
CA ASP A 637 4.05 13.53 26.25
C ASP A 637 5.34 14.13 25.66
N ARG A 638 5.51 13.94 24.35
CA ARG A 638 6.64 14.50 23.57
C ARG A 638 6.73 16.03 23.54
N CYS A 639 5.71 16.75 24.01
CA CYS A 639 5.66 18.21 24.05
C CYS A 639 6.00 18.77 25.45
N GLY A 640 6.29 17.92 26.44
CA GLY A 640 6.47 18.33 27.83
C GLY A 640 5.15 18.56 28.58
N HIS A 641 4.00 18.17 28.01
CA HIS A 641 2.76 18.15 28.77
C HIS A 641 2.80 16.97 29.76
N VAL A 642 2.39 17.23 31.00
CA VAL A 642 2.43 16.25 32.10
C VAL A 642 1.02 16.07 32.63
N GLU A 643 0.53 14.84 32.53
CA GLU A 643 -0.82 14.42 32.89
C GLU A 643 -0.74 13.53 34.13
N VAL A 644 -1.57 13.82 35.14
CA VAL A 644 -1.60 13.09 36.42
C VAL A 644 -2.99 12.50 36.63
N GLU A 645 -3.11 11.19 36.47
CA GLU A 645 -4.34 10.44 36.68
C GLU A 645 -4.26 9.65 38.00
N HIS A 646 -5.34 9.55 38.77
CA HIS A 646 -5.40 8.68 39.94
C HIS A 646 -6.52 7.64 39.85
N PHE A 647 -6.24 6.43 40.32
CA PHE A 647 -7.13 5.27 40.27
C PHE A 647 -7.18 4.60 41.65
N ALA A 648 -8.26 3.88 41.92
CA ALA A 648 -8.31 2.95 43.06
C ALA A 648 -7.14 1.97 42.98
N LEU A 649 -6.44 1.77 44.10
CA LEU A 649 -5.39 0.78 44.19
C LEU A 649 -6.06 -0.60 44.22
N SER A 650 -5.90 -1.41 43.17
CA SER A 650 -6.45 -2.78 43.16
C SER A 650 -5.87 -3.57 44.33
N PRO A 651 -6.63 -4.45 45.00
CA PRO A 651 -6.12 -5.23 46.12
C PRO A 651 -4.86 -6.00 45.73
N THR A 652 -3.86 -6.00 46.61
CA THR A 652 -2.72 -6.92 46.54
C THR A 652 -3.16 -8.31 47.00
N PRO A 653 -2.55 -9.39 46.49
CA PRO A 653 -2.65 -10.70 47.12
C PRO A 653 -2.30 -10.59 48.62
N ALA A 654 -3.02 -11.31 49.47
CA ALA A 654 -2.64 -11.42 50.88
C ALA A 654 -1.28 -12.13 50.99
N VAL A 655 -0.43 -11.70 51.92
CA VAL A 655 0.93 -12.26 52.08
C VAL A 655 0.88 -13.76 52.38
N ASP A 656 -0.16 -14.22 53.07
CA ASP A 656 -0.38 -15.62 53.45
C ASP A 656 -1.00 -16.48 52.33
N ALA A 657 -1.40 -15.88 51.21
CA ALA A 657 -2.05 -16.54 50.08
C ALA A 657 -1.20 -16.40 48.80
N ALA A 658 -0.20 -17.28 48.66
CA ALA A 658 0.67 -17.32 47.49
C ALA A 658 -0.12 -17.55 46.19
N VAL A 659 -0.13 -16.56 45.31
CA VAL A 659 -0.86 -16.63 44.02
C VAL A 659 -0.05 -17.37 42.96
N SER A 660 -0.74 -18.13 42.11
CA SER A 660 -0.14 -18.96 41.07
C SER A 660 0.44 -18.14 39.92
N VAL A 661 1.67 -18.42 39.51
CA VAL A 661 2.32 -17.86 38.31
C VAL A 661 2.83 -18.98 37.41
N ARG A 662 2.89 -18.75 36.10
CA ARG A 662 3.41 -19.70 35.10
C ARG A 662 4.63 -19.15 34.40
N LEU A 663 5.49 -20.03 33.88
CA LEU A 663 6.48 -19.65 32.87
C LEU A 663 5.80 -19.43 31.52
N ASP A 664 6.21 -18.41 30.77
CA ASP A 664 5.79 -18.24 29.37
C ASP A 664 6.19 -19.47 28.53
N THR A 665 5.34 -19.86 27.58
CA THR A 665 5.54 -21.05 26.75
C THR A 665 6.46 -20.80 25.55
N VAL A 666 6.61 -19.54 25.14
CA VAL A 666 7.39 -19.13 23.95
C VAL A 666 8.75 -18.56 24.33
N GLY A 667 8.82 -17.79 25.42
CA GLY A 667 10.01 -17.10 25.86
C GLY A 667 10.24 -15.78 25.12
N VAL A 668 11.03 -14.91 25.73
CA VAL A 668 11.43 -13.62 25.17
C VAL A 668 12.44 -13.88 24.07
N ALA A 669 12.00 -13.76 22.83
CA ALA A 669 12.84 -13.99 21.66
C ALA A 669 14.16 -13.19 21.74
N SER A 670 15.28 -13.89 21.53
CA SER A 670 16.65 -13.33 21.52
C SER A 670 16.90 -12.27 20.43
N SER A 671 15.91 -12.02 19.58
CA SER A 671 15.92 -11.11 18.44
C SER A 671 15.14 -9.80 18.65
N LEU A 672 14.71 -9.47 19.88
CA LEU A 672 14.13 -8.15 20.17
C LEU A 672 15.06 -7.04 19.66
N SER A 673 14.58 -6.18 18.75
CA SER A 673 15.38 -5.10 18.20
C SER A 673 15.87 -4.16 19.31
N ARG A 674 17.03 -3.52 19.11
CA ARG A 674 17.59 -2.55 20.08
C ARG A 674 16.56 -1.47 20.44
N GLU A 675 15.76 -1.05 19.47
CA GLU A 675 14.63 -0.12 19.66
C GLU A 675 13.60 -0.70 20.63
N ALA A 676 13.07 -1.91 20.37
CA ALA A 676 12.08 -2.57 21.24
C ALA A 676 12.59 -2.78 22.68
N GLN A 677 13.88 -3.13 22.85
CA GLN A 677 14.49 -3.25 24.17
C GLN A 677 14.45 -1.92 24.96
N VAL A 678 14.73 -0.79 24.29
CA VAL A 678 14.66 0.54 24.91
C VAL A 678 13.22 0.93 25.24
N LEU A 679 12.27 0.72 24.31
CA LEU A 679 10.85 1.02 24.51
C LEU A 679 10.25 0.32 25.74
N MET A 680 10.71 -0.90 26.02
CA MET A 680 10.24 -1.74 27.12
C MET A 680 10.85 -1.37 28.48
N ARG A 681 12.07 -0.82 28.50
CA ARG A 681 12.79 -0.43 29.72
C ARG A 681 12.16 0.77 30.44
N HIS A 682 11.62 1.74 29.71
CA HIS A 682 11.26 3.06 30.25
C HIS A 682 9.76 3.28 30.49
N LYS A 683 8.97 2.20 30.73
CA LYS A 683 7.51 2.23 30.97
C LYS A 683 6.73 3.10 29.98
N THR A 684 6.43 2.50 28.84
CA THR A 684 5.74 3.17 27.74
C THR A 684 4.42 2.48 27.40
N MET A 685 3.67 3.04 26.44
CA MET A 685 2.43 2.42 25.94
C MET A 685 2.68 1.16 25.10
N ALA A 686 3.93 0.88 24.69
CA ALA A 686 4.29 -0.33 23.98
C ALA A 686 4.44 -1.50 24.97
N ARG A 687 3.36 -2.25 25.23
CA ARG A 687 3.35 -3.41 26.15
C ARG A 687 3.04 -4.76 25.50
N LYS A 688 2.90 -4.79 24.17
CA LYS A 688 2.47 -5.96 23.36
C LYS A 688 3.12 -7.29 23.78
N VAL A 689 4.43 -7.33 24.01
CA VAL A 689 5.16 -8.53 24.46
C VAL A 689 4.67 -9.06 25.82
N TYR A 690 4.36 -8.18 26.77
CA TYR A 690 3.77 -8.57 28.07
C TYR A 690 2.30 -8.96 27.98
N ASP A 691 1.60 -8.50 26.93
CA ASP A 691 0.19 -8.81 26.70
C ASP A 691 0.07 -10.19 26.06
N GLU A 692 0.89 -10.47 25.04
CA GLU A 692 1.03 -11.76 24.36
C GLU A 692 1.49 -12.86 25.33
N ALA A 693 2.56 -12.65 26.10
CA ALA A 693 3.03 -13.62 27.08
C ALA A 693 1.97 -13.97 28.16
N ARG A 694 1.10 -13.02 28.52
CA ARG A 694 -0.02 -13.30 29.43
C ARG A 694 -1.13 -14.11 28.76
N GLU A 695 -1.43 -13.82 27.49
CA GLU A 695 -2.41 -14.56 26.69
C GLU A 695 -1.98 -16.02 26.52
N HIS A 696 -0.71 -16.29 26.24
CA HIS A 696 -0.14 -17.64 26.09
C HIS A 696 -0.41 -18.57 27.28
N VAL A 697 -0.41 -18.04 28.51
CA VAL A 697 -0.58 -18.83 29.75
C VAL A 697 -1.93 -18.62 30.44
N GLY A 698 -2.81 -17.80 29.86
CA GLY A 698 -4.11 -17.42 30.44
C GLY A 698 -4.01 -16.56 31.72
N ALA A 699 -2.95 -15.76 31.87
CA ALA A 699 -2.74 -14.92 33.05
C ALA A 699 -3.68 -13.69 33.05
N THR A 700 -4.36 -13.44 34.16
CA THR A 700 -5.45 -12.42 34.19
C THR A 700 -5.31 -11.27 35.17
N LEU A 701 -4.22 -11.17 35.95
CA LEU A 701 -3.91 -10.06 36.90
C LEU A 701 -5.01 -9.69 37.92
N LEU A 702 -6.06 -10.50 38.04
CA LEU A 702 -7.18 -10.32 38.96
C LEU A 702 -7.03 -11.32 40.11
N PRO A 703 -6.77 -10.88 41.36
CA PRO A 703 -6.48 -11.78 42.47
C PRO A 703 -7.73 -12.38 43.15
N ALA A 704 -8.94 -12.05 42.70
CA ALA A 704 -10.19 -12.40 43.40
C ALA A 704 -11.24 -13.04 42.48
N GLY A 705 -11.95 -14.05 43.01
CA GLY A 705 -13.18 -14.60 42.42
C GLY A 705 -13.00 -15.68 41.34
N LYS A 706 -11.79 -16.21 41.13
CA LYS A 706 -11.51 -17.28 40.16
C LYS A 706 -11.20 -18.63 40.82
N PRO A 707 -11.37 -19.76 40.11
CA PRO A 707 -11.06 -21.10 40.64
C PRO A 707 -9.61 -21.24 41.09
N ALA A 708 -9.36 -22.14 42.04
CA ALA A 708 -8.00 -22.54 42.40
C ALA A 708 -7.24 -23.03 41.16
N GLY A 709 -6.00 -22.56 40.98
CA GLY A 709 -5.17 -22.87 39.81
C GLY A 709 -5.22 -21.88 38.65
N THR A 710 -5.97 -20.77 38.72
CA THR A 710 -5.87 -19.73 37.67
C THR A 710 -4.58 -18.93 37.78
N CYS A 711 -3.87 -18.79 36.65
CA CYS A 711 -2.65 -18.01 36.54
C CYS A 711 -2.91 -16.51 36.83
N PHE A 712 -2.23 -15.98 37.84
CA PHE A 712 -2.28 -14.56 38.19
C PHE A 712 -1.40 -13.74 37.23
N ASP A 713 -0.13 -14.14 37.07
CA ASP A 713 0.90 -13.45 36.28
C ASP A 713 1.84 -14.46 35.60
N VAL A 714 2.56 -14.02 34.57
CA VAL A 714 3.51 -14.82 33.79
C VAL A 714 4.95 -14.42 34.09
N LEU A 715 5.83 -15.40 34.23
CA LEU A 715 7.29 -15.26 34.35
C LEU A 715 7.92 -15.39 32.96
N LEU A 716 8.71 -14.38 32.60
CA LEU A 716 9.41 -14.27 31.33
C LEU A 716 10.84 -14.82 31.49
N TRP A 717 11.35 -15.41 30.41
CA TRP A 717 12.69 -15.98 30.33
C TRP A 717 13.27 -15.78 28.93
N GLN A 718 14.59 -15.88 28.79
CA GLN A 718 15.31 -15.75 27.52
C GLN A 718 16.24 -16.97 27.34
N GLN A 719 16.41 -17.43 26.09
CA GLN A 719 17.38 -18.47 25.74
C GLN A 719 18.70 -17.87 25.22
N GLU A 720 19.84 -18.41 25.66
CA GLU A 720 21.18 -18.08 25.17
C GLU A 720 21.89 -19.32 24.61
N GLY A 721 21.57 -19.65 23.36
CA GLY A 721 22.05 -20.86 22.68
C GLY A 721 20.94 -21.88 22.46
N GLU A 722 21.31 -23.11 22.13
CA GLU A 722 20.36 -24.16 21.74
C GLU A 722 19.95 -25.07 22.91
N ALA A 723 20.72 -25.10 24.01
CA ALA A 723 20.46 -26.02 25.12
C ALA A 723 19.41 -25.47 26.11
N GLU A 724 18.55 -26.36 26.62
CA GLU A 724 17.48 -26.02 27.56
C GLU A 724 18.00 -25.54 28.93
N SER A 725 19.22 -25.91 29.31
CA SER A 725 19.92 -25.38 30.49
C SER A 725 20.32 -23.90 30.34
N GLN A 726 20.26 -23.33 29.13
CA GLN A 726 20.60 -21.94 28.82
C GLN A 726 19.35 -21.02 28.78
N ARG A 727 18.28 -21.41 29.47
CA ARG A 727 17.07 -20.58 29.68
C ARG A 727 17.15 -19.84 31.02
N TYR A 728 17.26 -18.52 30.96
CA TYR A 728 17.43 -17.64 32.12
C TYR A 728 16.19 -16.76 32.33
N LEU A 729 15.78 -16.58 33.59
CA LEU A 729 14.68 -15.68 33.94
C LEU A 729 15.02 -14.22 33.63
N THR A 730 13.99 -13.41 33.37
CA THR A 730 14.12 -11.95 33.24
C THR A 730 13.28 -11.23 34.30
N GLU A 731 11.95 -11.28 34.18
CA GLU A 731 11.00 -10.68 35.12
C GLU A 731 9.59 -11.28 34.95
N SER A 732 8.55 -10.67 35.53
CA SER A 732 7.14 -10.98 35.26
C SER A 732 6.44 -9.87 34.48
N SER A 733 5.22 -10.10 33.98
CA SER A 733 4.54 -9.07 33.15
C SER A 733 4.23 -7.76 33.88
N ILE A 734 4.22 -7.76 35.22
CA ILE A 734 3.98 -6.56 36.04
C ILE A 734 5.04 -6.28 37.11
N ALA A 735 5.97 -7.18 37.39
CA ALA A 735 6.88 -7.06 38.54
C ALA A 735 8.25 -7.70 38.25
N ASN A 736 9.27 -7.36 39.03
CA ASN A 736 10.55 -8.07 38.96
C ASN A 736 10.58 -9.28 39.88
N ILE A 737 11.39 -10.26 39.51
CA ILE A 737 11.59 -11.51 40.24
C ILE A 737 12.67 -11.33 41.32
N VAL A 738 12.39 -11.79 42.53
CA VAL A 738 13.39 -12.04 43.58
C VAL A 738 13.22 -13.47 44.09
N LEU A 739 14.31 -14.24 44.09
CA LEU A 739 14.35 -15.61 44.59
C LEU A 739 15.04 -15.64 45.95
N GLU A 740 14.35 -16.17 46.95
CA GLU A 740 14.92 -16.50 48.25
C GLU A 740 15.43 -17.94 48.21
N LEU A 741 16.77 -18.11 48.21
CA LEU A 741 17.44 -19.41 48.11
C LEU A 741 17.07 -20.35 49.28
N SER A 742 17.16 -21.66 49.13
CA SER A 742 16.88 -22.57 50.26
C SER A 742 17.91 -22.42 51.40
N PRO A 743 17.51 -22.39 52.69
CA PRO A 743 18.44 -22.48 53.81
C PRO A 743 19.34 -23.73 53.80
N THR A 744 18.92 -24.80 53.08
CA THR A 744 19.66 -26.07 52.96
C THR A 744 20.75 -26.06 51.88
N LEU A 745 20.78 -25.05 51.02
CA LEU A 745 21.69 -24.95 49.88
C LEU A 745 22.67 -23.79 49.95
N ARG A 746 22.44 -22.81 50.82
CA ARG A 746 23.31 -21.66 50.99
C ARG A 746 24.55 -22.07 51.78
N ASP A 747 25.72 -21.78 51.24
CA ASP A 747 26.91 -21.60 52.07
C ASP A 747 26.70 -20.42 53.03
N SER A 748 27.38 -20.43 54.17
CA SER A 748 27.30 -19.36 55.18
C SER A 748 27.81 -17.98 54.70
N SER A 749 28.32 -17.90 53.47
CA SER A 749 28.73 -16.69 52.76
C SER A 749 27.79 -16.27 51.62
N GLU A 750 26.76 -17.04 51.25
CA GLU A 750 25.83 -16.68 50.17
C GLU A 750 24.75 -15.67 50.59
N VAL A 751 24.39 -14.77 49.66
CA VAL A 751 23.38 -13.73 49.89
C VAL A 751 21.97 -14.33 49.92
N ARG A 752 21.14 -13.91 50.89
CA ARG A 752 19.79 -14.46 51.13
C ARG A 752 18.82 -14.35 49.96
N PHE A 753 18.98 -13.35 49.09
CA PHE A 753 18.09 -13.07 47.97
C PHE A 753 18.88 -12.77 46.70
N VAL A 754 18.42 -13.33 45.58
CA VAL A 754 18.99 -13.08 44.25
C VAL A 754 17.91 -12.61 43.26
N THR A 755 18.31 -11.84 42.25
CA THR A 755 17.44 -11.34 41.17
C THR A 755 18.17 -11.44 39.81
N PRO A 756 17.48 -11.70 38.69
CA PRO A 756 18.10 -11.73 37.36
C PRO A 756 18.86 -10.44 37.02
N HIS A 757 19.91 -10.50 36.20
CA HIS A 757 20.74 -9.33 35.88
C HIS A 757 20.00 -8.20 35.14
N SER A 758 20.31 -6.96 35.51
CA SER A 758 19.76 -5.73 34.88
C SER A 758 20.16 -5.55 33.42
N LYS A 759 21.19 -6.28 32.96
CA LYS A 759 21.66 -6.28 31.56
C LYS A 759 20.74 -7.04 30.62
N ARG A 760 19.92 -7.98 31.13
CA ARG A 760 18.88 -8.68 30.36
C ARG A 760 17.90 -7.66 29.73
N PRO A 761 17.28 -7.96 28.59
CA PRO A 761 16.21 -7.12 28.03
C PRO A 761 15.01 -7.06 29.01
N LEU A 762 14.10 -6.11 28.77
CA LEU A 762 12.92 -5.79 29.62
C LEU A 762 13.22 -4.90 30.85
N LEU A 763 12.26 -4.77 31.78
CA LEU A 763 12.03 -3.57 32.61
C LEU A 763 12.81 -3.55 33.95
N PRO A 764 13.68 -2.55 34.18
CA PRO A 764 14.32 -2.34 35.48
C PRO A 764 13.34 -1.65 36.45
N GLY A 765 12.75 -2.38 37.39
CA GLY A 765 11.84 -1.82 38.40
C GLY A 765 12.56 -1.11 39.55
N LEU A 766 12.00 0.02 40.02
CA LEU A 766 12.63 0.86 41.05
C LEU A 766 12.82 0.11 42.38
N ALA A 767 11.82 -0.66 42.78
CA ALA A 767 11.87 -1.45 44.01
C ALA A 767 12.99 -2.51 43.97
N ARG A 768 13.18 -3.20 42.84
CA ARG A 768 14.31 -4.09 42.60
C ARG A 768 15.64 -3.34 42.63
N GLN A 769 15.75 -2.24 41.89
CA GLN A 769 16.98 -1.42 41.84
C GLN A 769 17.40 -0.94 43.23
N GLU A 770 16.45 -0.51 44.06
CA GLU A 770 16.72 -0.03 45.43
C GLU A 770 17.16 -1.15 46.38
N LEU A 771 16.53 -2.34 46.29
CA LEU A 771 16.96 -3.51 47.07
C LEU A 771 18.38 -3.97 46.68
N VAL A 772 18.72 -3.94 45.38
CA VAL A 772 20.06 -4.23 44.87
C VAL A 772 21.07 -3.17 45.34
N ARG A 773 20.74 -1.88 45.21
CA ARG A 773 21.61 -0.77 45.59
C ARG A 773 21.96 -0.77 47.08
N ARG A 774 21.05 -1.23 47.94
CA ARG A 774 21.27 -1.41 49.39
C ARG A 774 22.01 -2.69 49.76
N GLY A 775 22.36 -3.54 48.79
CA GLY A 775 23.01 -4.82 49.03
C GLY A 775 22.10 -5.89 49.66
N LEU A 776 20.78 -5.68 49.66
CA LEU A 776 19.81 -6.61 50.26
C LEU A 776 19.44 -7.76 49.31
N VAL A 777 19.63 -7.56 48.00
CA VAL A 777 19.41 -8.54 46.94
C VAL A 777 20.60 -8.48 45.98
N GLN A 778 21.17 -9.63 45.61
CA GLN A 778 22.29 -9.68 44.66
C GLN A 778 21.80 -9.93 43.23
N GLU A 779 22.38 -9.27 42.22
CA GLU A 779 22.12 -9.63 40.82
C GLU A 779 22.94 -10.88 40.44
N ARG A 780 22.26 -11.90 39.91
CA ARG A 780 22.85 -13.14 39.35
C ARG A 780 21.93 -13.64 38.23
N ASP A 781 22.45 -14.27 37.18
CA ASP A 781 21.60 -14.99 36.24
C ASP A 781 21.00 -16.23 36.92
N ILE A 782 19.68 -16.42 36.77
CA ILE A 782 18.93 -17.51 37.40
C ILE A 782 18.36 -18.38 36.27
N SER A 783 18.81 -19.63 36.17
CA SER A 783 18.28 -20.57 35.17
C SER A 783 16.90 -21.13 35.59
N ILE A 784 16.08 -21.57 34.64
CA ILE A 784 14.79 -22.23 34.97
C ILE A 784 15.01 -23.52 35.80
N GLN A 785 16.11 -24.24 35.55
CA GLN A 785 16.48 -25.45 36.29
C GLN A 785 16.86 -25.12 37.74
N GLU A 786 17.63 -24.05 37.95
CA GLU A 786 17.97 -23.52 39.28
C GLU A 786 16.72 -23.05 40.03
N LEU A 787 15.82 -22.31 39.38
CA LEU A 787 14.56 -21.87 39.99
C LEU A 787 13.76 -23.05 40.55
N ARG A 788 13.51 -24.09 39.73
CA ARG A 788 12.78 -25.29 40.18
C ARG A 788 13.50 -25.96 41.36
N ARG A 789 14.82 -26.17 41.24
CA ARG A 789 15.65 -26.79 42.29
C ARG A 789 15.64 -26.05 43.62
N GLU A 790 15.64 -24.71 43.62
CA GLU A 790 15.55 -23.92 44.85
C GLU A 790 14.15 -24.04 45.48
N LEU A 791 13.09 -23.97 44.67
CA LEU A 791 11.70 -24.10 45.14
C LEU A 791 11.41 -25.50 45.73
N ASP A 792 11.86 -26.57 45.05
CA ASP A 792 11.74 -27.96 45.53
C ASP A 792 12.39 -28.18 46.90
N LYS A 793 13.38 -27.35 47.25
CA LYS A 793 14.13 -27.40 48.52
C LYS A 793 13.68 -26.35 49.53
N GLY A 794 12.52 -25.73 49.35
CA GLY A 794 11.93 -24.78 50.29
C GLY A 794 12.44 -23.34 50.17
N GLY A 795 13.06 -22.97 49.04
CA GLY A 795 13.19 -21.58 48.63
C GLY A 795 11.83 -20.94 48.32
N ARG A 796 11.79 -19.60 48.20
CA ARG A 796 10.55 -18.86 47.93
C ARG A 796 10.69 -17.88 46.78
N LEU A 797 9.70 -17.86 45.89
CA LEU A 797 9.63 -16.91 44.79
C LEU A 797 8.81 -15.67 45.19
N TRP A 798 9.39 -14.49 45.00
CA TRP A 798 8.78 -13.21 45.31
C TRP A 798 8.66 -12.34 44.06
N LEU A 799 7.51 -11.69 43.89
CA LEU A 799 7.34 -10.61 42.91
C LEU A 799 7.45 -9.26 43.61
N VAL A 800 8.22 -8.34 43.02
CA VAL A 800 8.57 -7.03 43.61
C VAL A 800 8.20 -5.89 42.67
N ASN A 801 7.40 -4.92 43.15
CA ASN A 801 6.90 -3.79 42.37
C ASN A 801 6.70 -2.54 43.24
N ALA A 802 7.24 -1.39 42.80
CA ALA A 802 7.15 -0.10 43.49
C ALA A 802 5.73 0.46 43.76
N LEU A 803 4.68 -0.11 43.15
CA LEU A 803 3.28 0.20 43.43
C LEU A 803 2.67 -0.70 44.54
N ARG A 804 3.14 -1.94 44.63
CA ARG A 804 2.47 -3.04 45.36
C ARG A 804 3.33 -3.66 46.48
N GLY A 805 4.57 -3.21 46.66
CA GLY A 805 5.52 -3.82 47.59
C GLY A 805 6.11 -5.12 47.04
N ALA A 806 6.24 -6.12 47.90
CA ALA A 806 6.58 -7.49 47.52
C ALA A 806 5.48 -8.46 47.98
N TRP A 807 5.29 -9.56 47.27
CA TRP A 807 4.40 -10.66 47.68
C TRP A 807 4.92 -12.01 47.19
N PRO A 808 4.69 -13.11 47.94
CA PRO A 808 5.10 -14.44 47.52
C PRO A 808 4.18 -14.95 46.41
N VAL A 809 4.74 -15.78 45.53
CA VAL A 809 4.02 -16.45 44.45
C VAL A 809 4.40 -17.92 44.36
N ALA A 810 3.45 -18.75 43.94
CA ALA A 810 3.67 -20.18 43.69
C ALA A 810 3.86 -20.40 42.19
N LEU A 811 5.00 -20.96 41.79
CA LEU A 811 5.18 -21.44 40.42
C LEU A 811 4.29 -22.67 40.20
N VAL A 812 3.44 -22.61 39.17
CA VAL A 812 2.65 -23.75 38.69
C VAL A 812 3.03 -24.05 37.24
N ASP A 813 2.84 -25.30 36.82
CA ASP A 813 3.01 -25.72 35.42
C ASP A 813 1.85 -25.24 34.53
#